data_AF-T0QD09-F1
#
_entry.id   AF-T0QD09-F1
#
_cell.length_a   1.000
_cell.length_b   1.000
_cell.length_c   1.000
_cell.angle_alpha   90.00
_cell.angle_beta   90.00
_cell.angle_gamma   90.00
#
_symmetry.space_group_name_H-M   'P 1'
#
loop_
_entity.id
_entity.type
_entity.pdbx_description
1 polymer ?
#
loop_
_entity_poly.entity_id
_entity_poly.type
_entity_poly.pdbx_seq_one_letter_code
_entity_poly.pdbx_strand_id
1 'polypeptide(L)'
;MRRLQRTRRGPSVSDLDVDVPLTWSKVLLALASYCLFFTDIPRSGYGFRDLPYFATTETQFANFGPYAYPIIAIERHVNGSVQSSSPFATVWSYKFDTCSVGLRTVVASLDVAGWHECLAYARPCASSNVRPEDLFGMLDNVVTAVHAHGSCSWRVSYYFVDIINDLFAFGGIKERDWRRVQTQYVTSSTTDLCDPRRDQLAFFCEQPWTDFGTFGGVAVRLMPAIQAQLQAAERRADRTTQHVDMALIVGSDDLRPWAGGFAKSYLSAFDVVTLLRIQNCSNVARRINCSTVYVSDYRYEGGLGRTNTRAYYRLTACLRTFGQLYNIGRTLALVYGCYVARRHELKYRNAPFLQALYAALTMWLRIPAQVVIYGSWLPVLVFTLAHAIDAPFLYLAIYMQLGTLNGTFSFGERKVYDLILLLTCHMRNVWVLSLGVKAILVLHRSDRHRQALYGFRGYLLPLISFLSMVFEIRLIALRDTSLIDVRRVVASHEMALIRELHALPTNYRFWGVCSDVKNLLLSWLLIYGCVRLLTRYEVAYATTMPYTLLRFCHRSMFTTAWHASARETSMYLSKVHAQIQLHPGRRSLYKLMHITWMTDPLQYATLLWTRPIVCVYRMRITGAVLHHALTPHELLQLDASLRERVEWAGDVYLLDLPWHERIRCY
;
A
#
# COMPACT_ATOMS: atom_id res chain seq x y z
N MET A 1 -46.29 -13.84 61.15
CA MET A 1 -46.24 -14.44 59.79
C MET A 1 -47.14 -13.66 58.81
N ARG A 2 -46.63 -12.61 58.17
CA ARG A 2 -47.24 -12.02 56.96
C ARG A 2 -46.16 -11.91 55.90
N ARG A 3 -46.06 -12.92 55.03
CA ARG A 3 -45.22 -12.87 53.83
C ARG A 3 -45.85 -11.85 52.89
N LEU A 4 -45.19 -10.70 52.75
CA LEU A 4 -45.47 -9.73 51.68
C LEU A 4 -45.26 -10.44 50.34
N GLN A 5 -46.37 -10.64 49.62
CA GLN A 5 -46.38 -10.99 48.22
C GLN A 5 -45.61 -9.93 47.44
N ARG A 6 -44.43 -10.31 46.99
CA ARG A 6 -43.64 -9.59 45.99
C ARG A 6 -44.49 -9.59 44.72
N THR A 7 -45.18 -8.49 44.47
CA THR A 7 -45.90 -8.22 43.22
C THR A 7 -44.95 -8.47 42.06
N ARG A 8 -45.28 -9.46 41.21
CA ARG A 8 -44.62 -9.70 39.93
C ARG A 8 -44.79 -8.42 39.11
N ARG A 9 -43.76 -7.56 39.10
CA ARG A 9 -43.64 -6.49 38.11
C ARG A 9 -43.75 -7.15 36.73
N GLY A 10 -44.68 -6.68 35.90
CA GLY A 10 -44.75 -7.05 34.50
C GLY A 10 -43.40 -6.79 33.80
N PRO A 11 -43.17 -7.34 32.59
CA PRO A 11 -41.91 -7.20 31.89
C PRO A 11 -41.53 -5.71 31.81
N SER A 12 -40.36 -5.35 32.36
CA SER A 12 -39.86 -3.97 32.31
C SER A 12 -39.82 -3.53 30.85
N VAL A 13 -40.46 -2.39 30.56
CA VAL A 13 -40.41 -1.77 29.24
C VAL A 13 -38.93 -1.46 28.96
N SER A 14 -38.35 -2.05 27.91
CA SER A 14 -36.96 -1.82 27.51
C SER A 14 -36.79 -0.35 27.13
N ASP A 15 -35.89 0.37 27.79
CA ASP A 15 -35.53 1.75 27.45
C ASP A 15 -34.13 1.77 26.84
N LEU A 16 -34.07 2.07 25.53
CA LEU A 16 -32.84 2.04 24.75
C LEU A 16 -31.77 3.02 25.28
N ASP A 17 -32.20 4.12 25.89
CA ASP A 17 -31.28 5.11 26.43
C ASP A 17 -30.51 4.59 27.65
N VAL A 18 -31.19 3.79 28.47
CA VAL A 18 -30.63 3.16 29.68
C VAL A 18 -29.90 1.87 29.35
N ASP A 19 -30.48 1.07 28.44
CA ASP A 19 -30.01 -0.27 28.08
C ASP A 19 -28.70 -0.26 27.28
N VAL A 20 -28.49 0.76 26.45
CA VAL A 20 -27.30 0.91 25.60
C VAL A 20 -26.74 2.32 25.81
N PRO A 21 -25.91 2.55 26.84
CA PRO A 21 -25.41 3.88 27.13
C PRO A 21 -24.49 4.38 26.00
N LEU A 22 -24.71 5.64 25.63
CA LEU A 22 -23.88 6.37 24.69
C LEU A 22 -22.74 7.03 25.47
N THR A 23 -21.52 6.50 25.30
CA THR A 23 -20.32 7.08 25.93
C THR A 23 -19.66 8.07 24.98
N TRP A 24 -18.97 9.09 25.53
CA TRP A 24 -18.19 10.03 24.72
C TRP A 24 -17.18 9.36 23.80
N SER A 25 -16.56 8.26 24.25
CA SER A 25 -15.65 7.47 23.41
C SER A 25 -16.33 6.89 22.16
N LYS A 26 -17.57 6.38 22.28
CA LYS A 26 -18.34 5.89 21.13
C LYS A 26 -18.71 7.02 20.18
N VAL A 27 -19.12 8.18 20.73
CA VAL A 27 -19.46 9.36 19.94
C VAL A 27 -18.25 9.83 19.12
N LEU A 28 -17.11 10.05 19.78
CA LEU A 28 -15.88 10.51 19.13
C LEU A 28 -15.42 9.54 18.04
N LEU A 29 -15.39 8.24 18.35
CA LEU A 29 -14.94 7.24 17.38
C LEU A 29 -15.93 7.09 16.21
N ALA A 30 -17.24 7.17 16.44
CA ALA A 30 -18.24 7.12 15.38
C ALA A 30 -18.14 8.35 14.48
N LEU A 31 -18.09 9.56 15.05
CA LEU A 31 -17.94 10.80 14.30
C LEU A 31 -16.64 10.83 13.51
N ALA A 32 -15.51 10.42 14.11
CA ALA A 32 -14.24 10.32 13.40
C ALA A 32 -14.31 9.32 12.24
N SER A 33 -14.94 8.15 12.44
CA SER A 33 -15.08 7.14 11.39
C SER A 33 -15.91 7.64 10.21
N TYR A 34 -17.06 8.27 10.48
CA TYR A 34 -17.90 8.86 9.44
C TYR A 34 -17.22 10.05 8.77
N CYS A 35 -16.52 10.90 9.51
CA CYS A 35 -15.78 12.02 8.94
C CYS A 35 -14.70 11.53 7.98
N LEU A 36 -13.85 10.58 8.40
CA LEU A 36 -12.82 9.98 7.56
C LEU A 36 -13.41 9.29 6.32
N PHE A 37 -14.52 8.58 6.47
CA PHE A 37 -15.18 7.89 5.36
C PHE A 37 -15.83 8.87 4.37
N PHE A 38 -16.60 9.86 4.85
CA PHE A 38 -17.28 10.81 3.97
C PHE A 38 -16.33 11.77 3.27
N THR A 39 -15.20 12.09 3.93
CA THR A 39 -14.15 12.92 3.34
C THR A 39 -13.14 12.14 2.52
N ASP A 40 -13.22 10.80 2.43
CA ASP A 40 -12.20 10.00 1.71
C ASP A 40 -11.97 10.51 0.28
N ILE A 41 -13.03 10.59 -0.52
CA ILE A 41 -12.95 11.05 -1.91
C ILE A 41 -12.63 12.55 -2.03
N PRO A 42 -13.34 13.48 -1.32
CA PRO A 42 -13.00 14.90 -1.37
C PRO A 42 -11.56 15.21 -0.96
N ARG A 43 -11.02 14.49 0.03
CA ARG A 43 -9.67 14.68 0.57
C ARG A 43 -8.59 14.08 -0.31
N SER A 44 -8.78 12.84 -0.78
CA SER A 44 -7.72 12.04 -1.40
C SER A 44 -7.89 11.85 -2.92
N GLY A 45 -9.00 12.33 -3.48
CA GLY A 45 -9.29 12.28 -4.90
C GLY A 45 -9.79 10.92 -5.39
N TYR A 46 -10.15 10.88 -6.67
CA TYR A 46 -10.73 9.71 -7.34
C TYR A 46 -9.70 8.74 -7.91
N GLY A 47 -8.41 9.07 -7.89
CA GLY A 47 -7.33 8.35 -8.58
C GLY A 47 -6.48 9.32 -9.40
N PHE A 48 -5.63 8.78 -10.28
CA PHE A 48 -4.68 9.58 -11.07
C PHE A 48 -5.30 10.07 -12.38
N ARG A 49 -5.79 11.32 -12.38
CA ARG A 49 -6.20 12.02 -13.62
C ARG A 49 -4.97 12.37 -14.46
N ASP A 50 -3.93 12.85 -13.79
CA ASP A 50 -2.66 13.27 -14.35
C ASP A 50 -1.51 12.54 -13.63
N LEU A 51 -0.37 12.42 -14.30
CA LEU A 51 0.81 11.85 -13.68
C LEU A 51 1.46 12.91 -12.79
N PRO A 52 1.90 12.57 -11.57
CA PRO A 52 2.61 13.52 -10.69
C PRO A 52 4.08 13.73 -11.14
N TYR A 53 4.43 13.25 -12.32
CA TYR A 53 5.77 13.21 -12.90
C TYR A 53 5.76 13.85 -14.27
N PHE A 54 6.94 14.23 -14.76
CA PHE A 54 7.09 14.76 -16.11
C PHE A 54 6.74 13.66 -17.13
N ALA A 55 5.63 13.85 -17.85
CA ALA A 55 5.16 12.90 -18.84
C ALA A 55 5.83 13.19 -20.20
N THR A 56 6.51 12.20 -20.75
CA THR A 56 7.12 12.30 -22.09
C THR A 56 6.16 11.82 -23.18
N THR A 57 5.28 10.88 -22.85
CA THR A 57 4.17 10.45 -23.69
C THR A 57 2.92 10.25 -22.83
N GLU A 58 1.82 9.79 -23.42
CA GLU A 58 0.61 9.46 -22.65
C GLU A 58 0.84 8.39 -21.58
N THR A 59 1.85 7.53 -21.77
CA THR A 59 2.13 6.40 -20.87
C THR A 59 3.53 6.40 -20.27
N GLN A 60 4.50 7.13 -20.83
CA GLN A 60 5.86 7.20 -20.31
C GLN A 60 6.10 8.49 -19.53
N PHE A 61 6.92 8.39 -18.48
CA PHE A 61 7.23 9.51 -17.60
C PHE A 61 8.64 9.38 -17.00
N ALA A 62 9.22 10.50 -16.58
CA ALA A 62 10.46 10.54 -15.81
C ALA A 62 10.14 10.44 -14.31
N ASN A 63 10.51 9.34 -13.64
CA ASN A 63 10.16 9.13 -12.22
C ASN A 63 11.12 9.83 -11.25
N PHE A 64 12.40 9.98 -11.62
CA PHE A 64 13.35 10.85 -10.95
C PHE A 64 14.42 11.33 -11.94
N GLY A 65 15.08 12.43 -11.57
CA GLY A 65 16.02 13.09 -12.47
C GLY A 65 15.34 13.56 -13.75
N PRO A 66 16.06 13.59 -14.88
CA PRO A 66 17.46 13.20 -15.00
C PRO A 66 18.42 14.22 -14.35
N TYR A 67 19.43 13.72 -13.66
CA TYR A 67 20.43 14.50 -12.92
C TYR A 67 21.81 14.36 -13.57
N ALA A 68 22.59 15.45 -13.54
CA ALA A 68 23.98 15.47 -13.98
C ALA A 68 24.80 16.20 -12.90
N TYR A 69 25.74 15.51 -12.26
CA TYR A 69 26.46 16.06 -11.11
C TYR A 69 27.85 15.42 -10.90
N PRO A 70 28.82 16.21 -10.37
CA PRO A 70 30.11 15.67 -9.96
C PRO A 70 30.00 14.94 -8.61
N ILE A 71 30.72 13.83 -8.46
CA ILE A 71 30.91 13.16 -7.16
C ILE A 71 32.15 13.70 -6.47
N ILE A 72 33.30 13.59 -7.14
CA ILE A 72 34.57 14.06 -6.61
C ILE A 72 35.57 14.23 -7.76
N ALA A 73 36.39 15.28 -7.67
CA ALA A 73 37.59 15.45 -8.48
C ALA A 73 38.80 15.39 -7.55
N ILE A 74 39.84 14.68 -7.95
CA ILE A 74 41.01 14.37 -7.13
C ILE A 74 42.27 14.64 -7.95
N GLU A 75 43.15 15.47 -7.42
CA GLU A 75 44.44 15.86 -8.00
C GLU A 75 45.58 15.37 -7.10
N ARG A 76 46.57 14.72 -7.71
CA ARG A 76 47.79 14.26 -7.05
C ARG A 76 48.92 15.21 -7.42
N HIS A 77 49.47 15.86 -6.40
CA HIS A 77 50.62 16.76 -6.53
C HIS A 77 51.93 15.96 -6.62
N VAL A 78 52.99 16.63 -7.09
CA VAL A 78 54.33 16.02 -7.29
C VAL A 78 54.91 15.47 -5.98
N ASN A 79 54.57 16.07 -4.84
CA ASN A 79 54.96 15.61 -3.50
C ASN A 79 54.19 14.36 -3.04
N GLY A 80 53.30 13.81 -3.86
CA GLY A 80 52.44 12.66 -3.54
C GLY A 80 51.20 13.02 -2.72
N SER A 81 51.03 14.28 -2.32
CA SER A 81 49.81 14.71 -1.62
C SER A 81 48.61 14.74 -2.56
N VAL A 82 47.46 14.39 -2.02
CA VAL A 82 46.20 14.32 -2.76
C VAL A 82 45.31 15.46 -2.31
N GLN A 83 44.85 16.26 -3.26
CA GLN A 83 43.88 17.32 -3.04
C GLN A 83 42.59 16.97 -3.78
N SER A 84 41.45 17.10 -3.11
CA SER A 84 40.17 16.78 -3.69
C SER A 84 39.20 17.94 -3.64
N SER A 85 38.21 17.95 -4.54
CA SER A 85 37.13 18.94 -4.57
C SER A 85 36.21 18.88 -3.36
N SER A 86 36.17 17.73 -2.68
CA SER A 86 35.46 17.48 -1.43
C SER A 86 36.39 16.75 -0.47
N PRO A 87 36.39 17.04 0.84
CA PRO A 87 37.26 16.38 1.82
C PRO A 87 37.03 14.87 1.87
N PHE A 88 35.81 14.40 1.56
CA PHE A 88 35.46 12.99 1.51
C PHE A 88 34.45 12.70 0.40
N ALA A 89 34.44 11.47 -0.10
CA ALA A 89 33.36 10.96 -0.93
C ALA A 89 32.43 10.06 -0.11
N THR A 90 31.14 10.01 -0.45
CA THR A 90 30.18 9.16 0.28
C THR A 90 30.31 7.70 -0.14
N VAL A 91 30.27 6.78 0.82
CA VAL A 91 30.18 5.33 0.55
C VAL A 91 28.93 5.01 -0.28
N TRP A 92 27.87 5.80 -0.11
CA TRP A 92 26.63 5.66 -0.86
C TRP A 92 26.86 5.57 -2.38
N SER A 93 27.61 6.53 -2.94
CA SER A 93 27.92 6.61 -4.36
C SER A 93 28.65 5.37 -4.90
N TYR A 94 29.43 4.67 -4.08
CA TYR A 94 30.25 3.54 -4.54
C TYR A 94 29.72 2.17 -4.09
N LYS A 95 28.68 2.13 -3.25
CA LYS A 95 28.13 0.89 -2.69
C LYS A 95 26.63 0.72 -2.83
N PHE A 96 25.84 1.76 -2.56
CA PHE A 96 24.39 1.64 -2.36
C PHE A 96 23.56 2.22 -3.50
N ASP A 97 24.14 3.19 -4.20
CA ASP A 97 23.55 3.87 -5.34
C ASP A 97 23.40 2.94 -6.56
N THR A 98 22.42 3.17 -7.42
CA THR A 98 22.25 2.43 -8.69
C THR A 98 23.46 2.60 -9.59
N CYS A 99 24.03 3.81 -9.63
CA CYS A 99 25.28 4.10 -10.34
C CYS A 99 26.46 3.23 -9.88
N SER A 100 26.47 2.77 -8.62
CA SER A 100 27.53 1.91 -8.09
C SER A 100 27.51 0.49 -8.67
N VAL A 101 26.35 0.02 -9.17
CA VAL A 101 26.19 -1.35 -9.67
C VAL A 101 27.00 -1.53 -10.95
N GLY A 102 26.98 -0.55 -11.85
CA GLY A 102 27.80 -0.57 -13.07
C GLY A 102 29.29 -0.62 -12.75
N LEU A 103 29.75 0.25 -11.86
CA LEU A 103 31.15 0.32 -11.45
C LEU A 103 31.63 -0.98 -10.78
N ARG A 104 30.85 -1.53 -9.85
CA ARG A 104 31.18 -2.80 -9.18
C ARG A 104 31.12 -4.00 -10.12
N THR A 105 30.31 -3.95 -11.18
CA THR A 105 30.30 -4.97 -12.23
C THR A 105 31.64 -5.01 -12.95
N VAL A 106 32.19 -3.84 -13.32
CA VAL A 106 33.51 -3.75 -13.94
C VAL A 106 34.58 -4.29 -12.99
N VAL A 107 34.55 -3.87 -11.73
CA VAL A 107 35.50 -4.34 -10.70
C VAL A 107 35.47 -5.85 -10.53
N ALA A 108 34.28 -6.44 -10.37
CA ALA A 108 34.12 -7.87 -10.13
C ALA A 108 34.44 -8.72 -11.37
N SER A 109 34.12 -8.24 -12.57
CA SER A 109 34.29 -9.01 -13.80
C SER A 109 35.69 -8.90 -14.42
N LEU A 110 36.41 -7.80 -14.16
CA LEU A 110 37.76 -7.56 -14.65
C LEU A 110 38.84 -7.71 -13.56
N ASP A 111 38.46 -8.19 -12.38
CA ASP A 111 39.34 -8.40 -11.22
C ASP A 111 40.21 -7.16 -10.91
N VAL A 112 39.55 -6.01 -10.76
CA VAL A 112 40.25 -4.72 -10.59
C VAL A 112 40.88 -4.65 -9.20
N ALA A 113 42.21 -4.62 -9.15
CA ALA A 113 42.99 -4.54 -7.93
C ALA A 113 42.74 -3.24 -7.14
N GLY A 114 42.90 -3.31 -5.81
CA GLY A 114 42.83 -2.13 -4.94
C GLY A 114 41.42 -1.63 -4.65
N TRP A 115 40.38 -2.28 -5.16
CA TRP A 115 39.00 -1.94 -4.80
C TRP A 115 38.70 -2.29 -3.34
N HIS A 116 38.16 -1.34 -2.58
CA HIS A 116 37.92 -1.54 -1.16
C HIS A 116 36.85 -2.62 -0.91
N GLU A 117 37.19 -3.66 -0.13
CA GLU A 117 36.33 -4.82 0.15
C GLU A 117 34.93 -4.44 0.65
N CYS A 118 34.86 -3.38 1.47
CA CYS A 118 33.58 -2.92 2.00
C CYS A 118 32.60 -2.43 0.91
N LEU A 119 33.11 -1.83 -0.17
CA LEU A 119 32.31 -1.35 -1.29
C LEU A 119 31.85 -2.51 -2.18
N ALA A 120 32.63 -3.59 -2.24
CA ALA A 120 32.28 -4.84 -2.91
C ALA A 120 31.31 -5.74 -2.12
N TYR A 121 30.81 -5.29 -0.94
CA TYR A 121 29.99 -6.10 -0.02
C TYR A 121 30.70 -7.32 0.60
N ALA A 122 32.02 -7.44 0.47
CA ALA A 122 32.78 -8.51 1.13
C ALA A 122 32.86 -8.32 2.65
N ARG A 123 32.83 -7.06 3.12
CA ARG A 123 32.85 -6.68 4.55
C ARG A 123 31.97 -5.46 4.85
N PRO A 124 31.53 -5.24 6.10
CA PRO A 124 30.85 -3.99 6.48
C PRO A 124 31.78 -2.78 6.37
N CYS A 125 31.22 -1.61 6.06
CA CYS A 125 31.99 -0.36 5.99
C CYS A 125 32.22 0.18 7.41
N ALA A 126 33.45 0.58 7.74
CA ALA A 126 33.77 1.18 9.03
C ALA A 126 33.24 2.63 9.16
N SER A 127 33.13 3.33 8.04
CA SER A 127 32.67 4.72 7.94
C SER A 127 31.65 4.87 6.81
N SER A 128 30.87 5.95 6.84
CA SER A 128 29.98 6.36 5.74
C SER A 128 30.71 7.12 4.61
N ASN A 129 31.99 7.42 4.82
CA ASN A 129 32.83 8.23 3.95
C ASN A 129 34.08 7.46 3.52
N VAL A 130 34.53 7.68 2.28
CA VAL A 130 35.75 7.15 1.70
C VAL A 130 36.77 8.28 1.57
N ARG A 131 38.03 7.99 1.93
CA ARG A 131 39.12 8.96 1.82
C ARG A 131 39.54 9.17 0.37
N PRO A 132 39.88 10.40 -0.05
CA PRO A 132 40.29 10.68 -1.43
C PRO A 132 41.50 9.87 -1.89
N GLU A 133 42.45 9.57 -1.01
CA GLU A 133 43.68 8.82 -1.35
C GLU A 133 43.36 7.39 -1.79
N ASP A 134 42.51 6.70 -1.01
CA ASP A 134 42.08 5.34 -1.30
C ASP A 134 41.27 5.33 -2.61
N LEU A 135 40.38 6.31 -2.76
CA LEU A 135 39.51 6.42 -3.93
C LEU A 135 40.26 6.74 -5.21
N PHE A 136 41.32 7.56 -5.16
CA PHE A 136 42.14 7.88 -6.31
C PHE A 136 42.71 6.63 -6.96
N GLY A 137 43.33 5.74 -6.17
CA GLY A 137 43.90 4.50 -6.67
C GLY A 137 42.82 3.56 -7.24
N MET A 138 41.68 3.45 -6.55
CA MET A 138 40.57 2.64 -7.01
C MET A 138 40.04 3.07 -8.38
N LEU A 139 39.76 4.37 -8.56
CA LEU A 139 39.21 4.90 -9.79
C LEU A 139 40.22 4.81 -10.94
N ASP A 140 41.50 5.11 -10.69
CA ASP A 140 42.57 4.95 -11.68
C ASP A 140 42.72 3.51 -12.16
N ASN A 141 42.63 2.54 -11.25
CA ASN A 141 42.68 1.12 -11.59
C ASN A 141 41.47 0.69 -12.44
N VAL A 142 40.27 1.24 -12.18
CA VAL A 142 39.10 0.99 -13.04
C VAL A 142 39.31 1.55 -14.44
N VAL A 143 39.79 2.80 -14.59
CA VAL A 143 40.05 3.39 -15.92
C VAL A 143 41.10 2.55 -16.66
N THR A 144 42.14 2.09 -15.96
CA THR A 144 43.18 1.21 -16.52
C THR A 144 42.61 -0.12 -16.99
N ALA A 145 41.74 -0.77 -16.18
CA ALA A 145 41.13 -2.04 -16.54
C ALA A 145 40.18 -1.92 -17.74
N VAL A 146 39.39 -0.84 -17.80
CA VAL A 146 38.51 -0.54 -18.94
C VAL A 146 39.33 -0.26 -20.20
N HIS A 147 40.44 0.46 -20.08
CA HIS A 147 41.34 0.69 -21.21
C HIS A 147 41.93 -0.63 -21.74
N ALA A 148 42.42 -1.50 -20.86
CA ALA A 148 43.07 -2.76 -21.22
C ALA A 148 42.12 -3.76 -21.92
N HIS A 149 40.84 -3.78 -21.53
CA HIS A 149 39.85 -4.73 -22.06
C HIS A 149 38.97 -4.16 -23.17
N GLY A 150 39.00 -2.84 -23.38
CA GLY A 150 38.16 -2.15 -24.36
C GLY A 150 36.68 -2.19 -24.00
N SER A 151 35.81 -2.12 -25.03
CA SER A 151 34.37 -2.18 -24.80
C SER A 151 33.93 -3.58 -24.40
N CYS A 152 33.26 -3.66 -23.26
CA CYS A 152 32.69 -4.88 -22.74
C CYS A 152 31.21 -4.64 -22.41
N SER A 153 30.41 -5.70 -22.49
CA SER A 153 29.01 -5.66 -22.08
C SER A 153 28.69 -6.83 -21.14
N TRP A 154 27.91 -6.54 -20.12
CA TRP A 154 27.49 -7.51 -19.11
C TRP A 154 25.99 -7.44 -18.87
N ARG A 155 25.47 -8.61 -18.51
CA ARG A 155 24.17 -8.77 -17.88
C ARG A 155 24.37 -9.05 -16.39
N VAL A 156 23.70 -8.26 -15.57
CA VAL A 156 23.91 -8.25 -14.12
C VAL A 156 22.58 -8.48 -13.42
N SER A 157 22.55 -9.40 -12.47
CA SER A 157 21.48 -9.52 -11.48
C SER A 157 22.02 -9.07 -10.13
N TYR A 158 21.26 -8.25 -9.42
CA TYR A 158 21.63 -7.68 -8.14
C TYR A 158 20.41 -7.58 -7.22
N TYR A 159 20.65 -7.53 -5.91
CA TYR A 159 19.57 -7.24 -4.95
C TYR A 159 19.15 -5.77 -5.04
N PHE A 160 17.90 -5.49 -4.68
CA PHE A 160 17.42 -4.10 -4.61
C PHE A 160 16.53 -3.90 -3.38
N VAL A 161 17.04 -4.31 -2.23
CA VAL A 161 16.34 -4.21 -0.94
C VAL A 161 16.44 -2.77 -0.47
N ASP A 162 15.31 -2.15 -0.11
CA ASP A 162 15.31 -0.78 0.42
C ASP A 162 14.09 -0.38 1.27
N ILE A 163 13.02 -1.17 1.27
CA ILE A 163 11.85 -0.98 2.13
C ILE A 163 11.77 -2.06 3.20
N ILE A 164 11.09 -1.73 4.32
CA ILE A 164 10.83 -2.70 5.39
C ILE A 164 10.11 -3.95 4.84
N ASN A 165 9.24 -3.79 3.85
CA ASN A 165 8.55 -4.90 3.18
C ASN A 165 9.49 -5.95 2.55
N ASP A 166 10.67 -5.54 2.09
CA ASP A 166 11.63 -6.42 1.43
C ASP A 166 12.32 -7.37 2.44
N LEU A 167 12.37 -7.00 3.73
CA LEU A 167 12.89 -7.86 4.80
C LEU A 167 12.09 -9.14 4.99
N PHE A 168 10.80 -9.10 4.62
CA PHE A 168 9.88 -10.21 4.73
C PHE A 168 9.74 -10.99 3.41
N ALA A 169 10.58 -10.69 2.42
CA ALA A 169 10.70 -11.46 1.19
C ALA A 169 11.79 -12.52 1.33
N PHE A 170 11.44 -13.80 1.17
CA PHE A 170 12.36 -14.93 1.36
C PHE A 170 12.54 -15.75 0.06
N GLY A 171 13.71 -16.39 -0.05
CA GLY A 171 14.03 -17.29 -1.16
C GLY A 171 13.93 -16.63 -2.54
N GLY A 172 13.25 -17.28 -3.48
CA GLY A 172 13.07 -16.77 -4.85
C GLY A 172 12.22 -15.50 -4.99
N ILE A 173 11.62 -15.02 -3.90
CA ILE A 173 10.79 -13.81 -3.85
C ILE A 173 11.61 -12.60 -3.38
N LYS A 174 12.87 -12.81 -2.94
CA LYS A 174 13.75 -11.70 -2.50
C LYS A 174 13.92 -10.69 -3.64
N GLU A 175 13.81 -9.42 -3.28
CA GLU A 175 13.80 -8.31 -4.22
C GLU A 175 15.11 -8.24 -5.01
N ARG A 176 15.00 -8.45 -6.32
CA ARG A 176 16.12 -8.46 -7.28
C ARG A 176 15.75 -7.70 -8.53
N ASP A 177 16.75 -7.15 -9.18
CA ASP A 177 16.60 -6.55 -10.49
C ASP A 177 17.66 -7.06 -11.46
N TRP A 178 17.45 -6.76 -12.73
CA TRP A 178 18.34 -7.06 -13.81
C TRP A 178 18.71 -5.81 -14.58
N ARG A 179 20.02 -5.65 -14.77
CA ARG A 179 20.64 -4.50 -15.40
C ARG A 179 21.60 -4.94 -16.49
N ARG A 180 21.81 -4.08 -17.48
CA ARG A 180 22.95 -4.19 -18.38
C ARG A 180 23.96 -3.11 -18.08
N VAL A 181 25.22 -3.48 -18.28
CA VAL A 181 26.36 -2.59 -18.11
C VAL A 181 27.18 -2.66 -19.38
N GLN A 182 27.61 -1.51 -19.90
CA GLN A 182 28.54 -1.40 -21.01
C GLN A 182 29.68 -0.47 -20.63
N THR A 183 30.91 -0.83 -20.98
CA THR A 183 32.05 0.07 -20.90
C THR A 183 32.42 0.64 -22.26
N GLN A 184 32.84 1.90 -22.27
CA GLN A 184 33.46 2.56 -23.41
C GLN A 184 34.71 3.31 -22.93
N TYR A 185 35.70 3.44 -23.80
CA TYR A 185 36.92 4.16 -23.51
C TYR A 185 37.19 5.19 -24.61
N VAL A 186 37.46 6.43 -24.21
CA VAL A 186 37.64 7.58 -25.11
C VAL A 186 38.94 8.29 -24.79
N THR A 187 39.70 8.62 -25.83
CA THR A 187 41.02 9.27 -25.72
C THR A 187 41.07 10.67 -26.34
N SER A 188 39.97 11.12 -26.96
CA SER A 188 39.90 12.45 -27.56
C SER A 188 38.49 13.01 -27.54
N SER A 189 38.36 14.32 -27.29
CA SER A 189 37.10 15.05 -27.31
C SER A 189 36.40 15.08 -28.68
N THR A 190 37.12 14.83 -29.77
CA THR A 190 36.54 14.72 -31.13
C THR A 190 35.86 13.39 -31.38
N THR A 191 36.08 12.41 -30.51
CA THR A 191 35.49 11.08 -30.65
C THR A 191 34.02 11.15 -30.26
N ASP A 192 33.14 10.86 -31.22
CA ASP A 192 31.72 10.68 -30.98
C ASP A 192 31.41 9.20 -30.76
N LEU A 193 30.83 8.86 -29.61
CA LEU A 193 30.39 7.49 -29.30
C LEU A 193 29.05 7.14 -29.97
N CYS A 194 28.38 8.14 -30.52
CA CYS A 194 27.10 8.03 -31.21
C CYS A 194 27.23 8.21 -32.74
N ASP A 195 28.44 8.28 -33.30
CA ASP A 195 28.63 8.29 -34.77
C ASP A 195 28.21 6.93 -35.35
N PRO A 196 27.19 6.86 -36.22
CA PRO A 196 26.67 5.61 -36.78
C PRO A 196 27.70 4.81 -37.59
N ARG A 197 28.83 5.41 -37.97
CA ARG A 197 29.93 4.73 -38.68
C ARG A 197 30.83 3.90 -37.78
N ARG A 198 30.63 3.95 -36.46
CA ARG A 198 31.43 3.23 -35.48
C ARG A 198 30.89 1.82 -35.28
N ASP A 199 31.78 0.83 -35.24
CA ASP A 199 31.42 -0.58 -35.02
C ASP A 199 30.72 -0.84 -33.67
N GLN A 200 30.98 0.00 -32.67
CA GLN A 200 30.42 -0.12 -31.33
C GLN A 200 29.92 1.22 -30.82
N LEU A 201 28.61 1.45 -30.91
CA LEU A 201 27.96 2.63 -30.33
C LEU A 201 27.74 2.43 -28.83
N ALA A 202 27.75 3.53 -28.07
CA ALA A 202 27.31 3.50 -26.69
C ALA A 202 25.79 3.26 -26.62
N PHE A 203 25.34 2.42 -25.68
CA PHE A 203 23.93 2.03 -25.60
C PHE A 203 22.98 3.19 -25.34
N PHE A 204 23.44 4.28 -24.74
CA PHE A 204 22.60 5.43 -24.53
C PHE A 204 22.24 6.14 -25.84
N CYS A 205 23.02 6.05 -26.91
CA CYS A 205 22.86 6.89 -28.12
C CYS A 205 21.47 6.77 -28.79
N GLU A 206 20.82 5.61 -28.71
CA GLU A 206 19.48 5.37 -29.28
C GLU A 206 18.36 5.45 -28.24
N GLN A 207 18.69 5.80 -26.99
CA GLN A 207 17.73 5.78 -25.90
C GLN A 207 16.98 7.09 -25.80
N PRO A 208 15.69 7.03 -25.43
CA PRO A 208 14.87 8.23 -25.35
C PRO A 208 15.45 9.22 -24.32
N TRP A 209 16.06 8.73 -23.23
CA TRP A 209 16.62 9.56 -22.16
C TRP A 209 17.98 10.22 -22.46
N THR A 210 18.50 10.14 -23.68
CA THR A 210 19.77 10.80 -24.07
C THR A 210 19.73 12.32 -23.94
N ASP A 211 18.54 12.90 -24.16
CA ASP A 211 18.29 14.34 -24.06
C ASP A 211 17.51 14.65 -22.78
N PHE A 212 18.23 15.05 -21.73
CA PHE A 212 17.65 15.31 -20.41
C PHE A 212 16.62 16.44 -20.42
N GLY A 213 16.73 17.37 -21.37
CA GLY A 213 15.75 18.45 -21.54
C GLY A 213 14.37 17.92 -21.94
N THR A 214 14.31 16.85 -22.73
CA THR A 214 13.05 16.21 -23.13
C THR A 214 12.35 15.45 -22.00
N PHE A 215 13.03 15.26 -20.86
CA PHE A 215 12.54 14.56 -19.67
C PHE A 215 12.23 15.51 -18.49
N GLY A 216 12.22 16.83 -18.75
CA GLY A 216 11.96 17.83 -17.71
C GLY A 216 13.12 18.06 -16.75
N GLY A 217 14.31 17.57 -17.08
CA GLY A 217 15.54 17.78 -16.32
C GLY A 217 16.34 18.98 -16.82
N VAL A 218 17.63 19.00 -16.49
CA VAL A 218 18.57 20.00 -17.02
C VAL A 218 18.65 19.83 -18.54
N ALA A 219 18.64 20.92 -19.31
CA ALA A 219 18.76 20.90 -20.77
C ALA A 219 20.16 20.45 -21.22
N VAL A 220 20.43 19.15 -21.08
CA VAL A 220 21.72 18.51 -21.31
C VAL A 220 21.51 17.33 -22.25
N ARG A 221 22.23 17.34 -23.36
CA ARG A 221 22.40 16.13 -24.18
C ARG A 221 23.66 15.41 -23.74
N LEU A 222 23.54 14.11 -23.54
CA LEU A 222 24.57 13.33 -22.87
C LEU A 222 25.91 13.37 -23.60
N MET A 223 25.94 13.05 -24.90
CA MET A 223 27.19 13.00 -25.67
C MET A 223 27.89 14.38 -25.78
N PRO A 224 27.21 15.49 -26.14
CA PRO A 224 27.84 16.81 -26.12
C PRO A 224 28.37 17.22 -24.75
N ALA A 225 27.68 16.85 -23.66
CA ALA A 225 28.12 17.16 -22.31
C ALA A 225 29.41 16.40 -21.94
N ILE A 226 29.48 15.12 -22.29
CA ILE A 226 30.66 14.28 -22.11
C ILE A 226 31.85 14.83 -22.92
N GLN A 227 31.62 15.19 -24.19
CA GLN A 227 32.64 15.81 -25.04
C GLN A 227 33.12 17.14 -24.49
N ALA A 228 32.21 17.98 -23.99
CA ALA A 228 32.56 19.26 -23.38
C ALA A 228 33.44 19.08 -22.13
N GLN A 229 33.16 18.07 -21.29
CA GLN A 229 34.01 17.73 -20.14
C GLN A 229 35.41 17.29 -20.58
N LEU A 230 35.49 16.39 -21.56
CA LEU A 230 36.76 15.91 -22.08
C LEU A 230 37.55 17.05 -22.74
N GLN A 231 36.88 17.91 -23.51
CA GLN A 231 37.48 19.08 -24.15
C GLN A 231 37.98 20.09 -23.12
N ALA A 232 37.26 20.31 -22.02
CA ALA A 232 37.69 21.18 -20.95
C ALA A 232 38.98 20.65 -20.27
N ALA A 233 39.06 19.34 -20.04
CA ALA A 233 40.26 18.71 -19.51
C ALA A 233 41.45 18.78 -20.49
N GLU A 234 41.23 18.51 -21.78
CA GLU A 234 42.25 18.64 -22.83
C GLU A 234 42.79 20.07 -22.99
N ARG A 235 41.96 21.09 -22.72
CA ARG A 235 42.39 22.50 -22.74
C ARG A 235 43.22 22.87 -21.51
N ARG A 236 42.98 22.21 -20.37
CA ARG A 236 43.73 22.43 -19.13
C ARG A 236 45.04 21.63 -19.10
N ALA A 237 45.10 20.51 -19.81
CA ALA A 237 46.26 19.64 -19.84
C ALA A 237 47.37 20.16 -20.78
N ASP A 238 48.63 19.98 -20.37
CA ASP A 238 49.78 20.22 -21.25
C ASP A 238 49.91 19.07 -22.24
N ARG A 239 49.64 19.32 -23.52
CA ARG A 239 49.64 18.28 -24.57
C ARG A 239 50.99 17.59 -24.78
N THR A 240 52.08 18.17 -24.30
CA THR A 240 53.43 17.60 -24.47
C THR A 240 53.80 16.59 -23.39
N THR A 241 53.28 16.76 -22.19
CA THR A 241 53.60 15.95 -21.01
C THR A 241 52.39 15.18 -20.48
N GLN A 242 51.17 15.62 -20.79
CA GLN A 242 49.95 15.06 -20.22
C GLN A 242 49.05 14.42 -21.28
N HIS A 243 48.51 13.26 -20.91
CA HIS A 243 47.51 12.53 -21.68
C HIS A 243 46.16 12.57 -20.95
N VAL A 244 45.09 12.87 -21.68
CA VAL A 244 43.72 12.89 -21.15
C VAL A 244 42.95 11.72 -21.73
N ASP A 245 42.32 10.95 -20.87
CA ASP A 245 41.43 9.86 -21.24
C ASP A 245 40.19 9.79 -20.34
N MET A 246 39.18 9.05 -20.80
CA MET A 246 37.93 8.88 -20.09
C MET A 246 37.40 7.47 -20.26
N ALA A 247 37.06 6.83 -19.14
CA ALA A 247 36.26 5.62 -19.13
C ALA A 247 34.79 5.96 -18.87
N LEU A 248 33.90 5.35 -19.65
CA LEU A 248 32.46 5.48 -19.47
C LEU A 248 31.89 4.13 -19.08
N ILE A 249 30.98 4.13 -18.12
CA ILE A 249 30.24 2.95 -17.67
C ILE A 249 28.76 3.30 -17.78
N VAL A 250 28.08 2.65 -18.72
CA VAL A 250 26.68 2.90 -19.05
C VAL A 250 25.84 1.77 -18.44
N GLY A 251 24.94 2.12 -17.54
CA GLY A 251 24.01 1.22 -16.87
C GLY A 251 22.56 1.48 -17.27
N SER A 252 21.80 0.43 -17.57
CA SER A 252 20.34 0.51 -17.75
C SER A 252 19.65 -0.71 -17.15
N ASP A 253 18.61 -0.48 -16.36
CA ASP A 253 17.75 -1.53 -15.82
C ASP A 253 16.71 -1.94 -16.87
N ASP A 254 16.24 -3.17 -16.78
CA ASP A 254 15.06 -3.57 -17.55
C ASP A 254 13.84 -2.74 -17.15
N LEU A 255 12.89 -2.54 -18.07
CA LEU A 255 11.59 -1.94 -17.74
C LEU A 255 10.71 -2.91 -16.95
N ARG A 256 11.02 -3.01 -15.67
CA ARG A 256 10.47 -4.00 -14.76
C ARG A 256 9.00 -3.73 -14.44
N PRO A 257 8.09 -4.70 -14.60
CA PRO A 257 6.70 -4.58 -14.15
C PRO A 257 6.61 -4.63 -12.62
N TRP A 258 5.87 -3.69 -12.07
CA TRP A 258 5.45 -3.65 -10.67
C TRP A 258 4.00 -4.15 -10.64
N ALA A 259 3.85 -5.46 -10.49
CA ALA A 259 2.61 -6.19 -10.78
C ALA A 259 1.82 -6.49 -9.52
N GLY A 260 0.49 -6.28 -9.59
CA GLY A 260 -0.45 -6.68 -8.53
C GLY A 260 -1.76 -5.91 -8.59
N GLY A 261 -2.21 -5.56 -9.78
CA GLY A 261 -3.44 -4.83 -10.02
C GLY A 261 -3.74 -4.74 -11.52
N PHE A 262 -4.78 -4.01 -11.89
CA PHE A 262 -5.19 -3.88 -13.29
C PHE A 262 -4.40 -2.82 -14.05
N ALA A 263 -4.14 -1.65 -13.44
CA ALA A 263 -3.24 -0.69 -14.05
C ALA A 263 -1.80 -1.21 -13.97
N LYS A 264 -1.11 -1.15 -15.10
CA LYS A 264 0.27 -1.59 -15.24
C LYS A 264 1.16 -0.42 -14.88
N SER A 265 2.16 -0.68 -14.03
CA SER A 265 3.19 0.28 -13.67
C SER A 265 4.55 -0.38 -13.88
N TYR A 266 5.48 0.37 -14.47
CA TYR A 266 6.83 -0.11 -14.76
C TYR A 266 7.86 0.95 -14.35
N LEU A 267 9.06 0.47 -14.04
CA LEU A 267 10.20 1.29 -13.66
C LEU A 267 11.48 0.74 -14.27
N SER A 268 12.35 1.62 -14.75
CA SER A 268 13.73 1.34 -15.14
C SER A 268 14.60 2.52 -14.71
N ALA A 269 15.71 2.26 -14.02
CA ALA A 269 16.73 3.28 -13.75
C ALA A 269 17.86 3.17 -14.78
N PHE A 270 18.39 4.31 -15.17
CA PHE A 270 19.55 4.42 -16.05
C PHE A 270 20.61 5.31 -15.41
N ASP A 271 21.87 5.02 -15.73
CA ASP A 271 23.00 5.88 -15.36
C ASP A 271 24.17 5.78 -16.34
N VAL A 272 24.96 6.84 -16.36
CA VAL A 272 26.25 6.89 -17.03
C VAL A 272 27.25 7.49 -16.05
N VAL A 273 28.26 6.69 -15.71
CA VAL A 273 29.40 7.12 -14.89
C VAL A 273 30.55 7.45 -15.83
N THR A 274 31.07 8.67 -15.74
CA THR A 274 32.26 9.09 -16.47
C THR A 274 33.42 9.27 -15.51
N LEU A 275 34.50 8.52 -15.76
CA LEU A 275 35.74 8.61 -15.03
C LEU A 275 36.77 9.28 -15.94
N LEU A 276 36.97 10.58 -15.74
CA LEU A 276 37.97 11.36 -16.47
C LEU A 276 39.32 11.23 -15.77
N ARG A 277 40.38 10.97 -16.53
CA ARG A 277 41.74 10.85 -16.01
C ARG A 277 42.71 11.69 -16.83
N ILE A 278 43.67 12.29 -16.13
CA ILE A 278 44.84 12.95 -16.72
C ILE A 278 46.09 12.27 -16.17
N GLN A 279 46.98 11.86 -17.07
CA GLN A 279 48.24 11.21 -16.75
C GLN A 279 49.41 12.06 -17.22
N ASN A 280 50.46 12.15 -16.41
CA ASN A 280 51.75 12.72 -16.81
C ASN A 280 52.64 11.60 -17.36
N CYS A 281 53.07 11.73 -18.61
CA CYS A 281 53.81 10.72 -19.36
C CYS A 281 55.14 11.30 -19.84
N SER A 282 56.22 10.51 -19.78
CA SER A 282 57.50 10.92 -20.37
C SER A 282 57.43 11.06 -21.89
N ASN A 283 56.55 10.28 -22.53
CA ASN A 283 56.21 10.43 -23.95
C ASN A 283 54.71 10.18 -24.14
N VAL A 284 53.96 11.24 -24.45
CA VAL A 284 52.49 11.18 -24.62
C VAL A 284 52.09 10.30 -25.80
N ALA A 285 52.81 10.39 -26.93
CA ALA A 285 52.47 9.65 -28.15
C ALA A 285 52.59 8.13 -28.00
N ARG A 286 53.57 7.67 -27.20
CA ARG A 286 53.80 6.23 -26.94
C ARG A 286 53.28 5.77 -25.56
N ARG A 287 52.69 6.67 -24.77
CA ARG A 287 52.22 6.42 -23.39
C ARG A 287 53.25 5.72 -22.50
N ILE A 288 54.51 6.15 -22.60
CA ILE A 288 55.62 5.56 -21.83
C ILE A 288 55.72 6.25 -20.47
N ASN A 289 55.84 5.46 -19.40
CA ASN A 289 55.99 5.92 -18.02
C ASN A 289 54.94 6.95 -17.61
N CYS A 290 53.66 6.62 -17.83
CA CYS A 290 52.54 7.46 -17.45
C CYS A 290 52.18 7.26 -15.97
N SER A 291 52.06 8.34 -15.21
CA SER A 291 51.52 8.36 -13.86
C SER A 291 50.28 9.25 -13.80
N THR A 292 49.20 8.75 -13.22
CA THR A 292 47.95 9.49 -13.06
C THR A 292 48.12 10.65 -12.08
N VAL A 293 47.76 11.86 -12.53
CA VAL A 293 47.84 13.12 -11.75
C VAL A 293 46.47 13.69 -11.41
N TYR A 294 45.43 13.33 -12.16
CA TYR A 294 44.07 13.79 -11.89
C TYR A 294 43.05 12.72 -12.25
N VAL A 295 42.05 12.54 -11.41
CA VAL A 295 40.89 11.67 -11.67
C VAL A 295 39.62 12.39 -11.22
N SER A 296 38.55 12.31 -12.01
CA SER A 296 37.25 12.88 -11.69
C SER A 296 36.14 11.88 -11.97
N ASP A 297 35.22 11.71 -11.01
CA ASP A 297 33.98 10.93 -11.12
C ASP A 297 32.81 11.91 -11.30
N TYR A 298 32.16 11.81 -12.45
CA TYR A 298 30.96 12.56 -12.79
C TYR A 298 29.86 11.60 -13.22
N ARG A 299 28.61 11.90 -12.84
CA ARG A 299 27.49 10.99 -13.06
C ARG A 299 26.30 11.67 -13.71
N TYR A 300 25.65 10.87 -14.54
CA TYR A 300 24.36 11.14 -15.14
C TYR A 300 23.43 10.02 -14.72
N GLU A 301 22.26 10.33 -14.16
CA GLU A 301 21.31 9.30 -13.74
C GLU A 301 19.88 9.76 -13.89
N GLY A 302 18.97 8.81 -13.99
CA GLY A 302 17.55 9.08 -14.00
C GLY A 302 16.73 7.81 -13.98
N GLY A 303 15.43 8.00 -14.01
CA GLY A 303 14.49 6.90 -14.13
C GLY A 303 13.48 7.14 -15.24
N LEU A 304 13.18 6.07 -15.95
CA LEU A 304 12.05 5.96 -16.87
C LEU A 304 10.95 5.10 -16.25
N GLY A 305 9.73 5.61 -16.26
CA GLY A 305 8.53 4.89 -15.88
C GLY A 305 7.57 4.72 -17.04
N ARG A 306 6.74 3.68 -16.97
CA ARG A 306 5.59 3.49 -17.88
C ARG A 306 4.34 3.15 -17.09
N THR A 307 3.20 3.72 -17.45
CA THR A 307 1.92 3.43 -16.80
C THR A 307 0.73 3.65 -17.72
N ASN A 308 -0.35 2.91 -17.50
CA ASN A 308 -1.65 3.14 -18.14
C ASN A 308 -2.74 3.58 -17.15
N THR A 309 -2.38 3.99 -15.93
CA THR A 309 -3.35 4.36 -14.87
C THR A 309 -4.33 5.46 -15.31
N ARG A 310 -3.88 6.44 -16.12
CA ARG A 310 -4.75 7.51 -16.64
C ARG A 310 -5.94 6.97 -17.45
N ALA A 311 -5.73 5.91 -18.24
CA ALA A 311 -6.78 5.30 -19.04
C ALA A 311 -7.92 4.73 -18.17
N TYR A 312 -7.58 4.29 -16.96
CA TYR A 312 -8.55 3.76 -15.99
C TYR A 312 -9.23 4.84 -15.14
N TYR A 313 -8.78 6.09 -15.18
CA TYR A 313 -9.27 7.15 -14.27
C TYR A 313 -10.79 7.26 -14.23
N ARG A 314 -11.45 7.26 -15.41
CA ARG A 314 -12.91 7.36 -15.50
C ARG A 314 -13.60 6.19 -14.81
N LEU A 315 -13.14 4.97 -15.05
CA LEU A 315 -13.70 3.76 -14.42
C LEU A 315 -13.52 3.82 -12.90
N THR A 316 -12.32 4.11 -12.42
CA THR A 316 -12.02 4.21 -10.99
C THR A 316 -12.86 5.30 -10.32
N ALA A 317 -13.02 6.46 -10.98
CA ALA A 317 -13.86 7.54 -10.49
C ALA A 317 -15.33 7.13 -10.41
N CYS A 318 -15.88 6.47 -11.44
CA CYS A 318 -17.25 5.96 -11.43
C CYS A 318 -17.47 4.94 -10.30
N LEU A 319 -16.56 3.98 -10.12
CA LEU A 319 -16.64 2.99 -9.05
C LEU A 319 -16.64 3.67 -7.68
N ARG A 320 -15.68 4.56 -7.40
CA ARG A 320 -15.59 5.25 -6.10
C ARG A 320 -16.81 6.13 -5.84
N THR A 321 -17.26 6.91 -6.84
CA THR A 321 -18.48 7.72 -6.72
C THR A 321 -19.69 6.85 -6.40
N PHE A 322 -19.89 5.76 -7.12
CA PHE A 322 -21.01 4.86 -6.89
C PHE A 322 -20.97 4.22 -5.49
N GLY A 323 -19.81 3.71 -5.07
CA GLY A 323 -19.61 3.15 -3.72
C GLY A 323 -19.85 4.19 -2.62
N GLN A 324 -19.41 5.43 -2.83
CA GLN A 324 -19.60 6.53 -1.88
C GLN A 324 -21.07 6.94 -1.77
N LEU A 325 -21.74 7.14 -2.91
CA LEU A 325 -23.16 7.49 -2.96
C LEU A 325 -24.02 6.40 -2.31
N TYR A 326 -23.71 5.12 -2.53
CA TYR A 326 -24.39 4.02 -1.85
C TYR A 326 -24.25 4.14 -0.33
N ASN A 327 -23.03 4.36 0.20
CA ASN A 327 -22.81 4.43 1.64
C ASN A 327 -23.39 5.69 2.28
N ILE A 328 -23.39 6.83 1.56
CA ILE A 328 -24.11 8.04 1.97
C ILE A 328 -25.61 7.75 2.06
N GLY A 329 -26.20 7.19 1.00
CA GLY A 329 -27.62 6.81 0.96
C GLY A 329 -27.99 5.83 2.09
N ARG A 330 -27.14 4.82 2.33
CA ARG A 330 -27.30 3.89 3.45
C ARG A 330 -27.27 4.59 4.81
N THR A 331 -26.39 5.55 5.01
CA THR A 331 -26.31 6.29 6.27
C THR A 331 -27.54 7.18 6.47
N LEU A 332 -28.02 7.84 5.41
CA LEU A 332 -29.25 8.63 5.44
C LEU A 332 -30.48 7.75 5.74
N ALA A 333 -30.59 6.60 5.08
CA ALA A 333 -31.63 5.62 5.35
C ALA A 333 -31.58 5.10 6.79
N LEU A 334 -30.37 4.90 7.34
CA LEU A 334 -30.18 4.50 8.73
C LEU A 334 -30.67 5.57 9.71
N VAL A 335 -30.28 6.84 9.51
CA VAL A 335 -30.74 7.97 10.33
C VAL A 335 -32.27 8.11 10.26
N TYR A 336 -32.85 7.96 9.06
CA TYR A 336 -34.30 7.95 8.88
C TYR A 336 -34.98 6.79 9.61
N GLY A 337 -34.44 5.57 9.51
CA GLY A 337 -34.94 4.39 10.24
C GLY A 337 -34.90 4.57 11.75
N CYS A 338 -33.84 5.19 12.28
CA CYS A 338 -33.73 5.59 13.69
C CYS A 338 -34.79 6.64 14.06
N TYR A 339 -35.04 7.63 13.20
CA TYR A 339 -36.07 8.66 13.41
C TYR A 339 -37.47 8.06 13.49
N VAL A 340 -37.84 7.21 12.53
CA VAL A 340 -39.15 6.52 12.53
C VAL A 340 -39.27 5.61 13.76
N ALA A 341 -38.21 4.88 14.11
CA ALA A 341 -38.21 4.03 15.31
C ALA A 341 -38.46 4.83 16.59
N ARG A 342 -37.81 5.99 16.75
CA ARG A 342 -37.99 6.88 17.91
C ARG A 342 -39.37 7.50 17.96
N ARG A 343 -39.94 7.94 16.83
CA ARG A 343 -41.29 8.52 16.78
C ARG A 343 -42.40 7.56 17.22
N HIS A 344 -42.16 6.25 17.15
CA HIS A 344 -43.11 5.25 17.66
C HIS A 344 -42.98 4.97 19.17
N GLU A 345 -41.94 5.46 19.83
CA GLU A 345 -41.82 5.35 21.29
C GLU A 345 -42.75 6.35 21.98
N LEU A 346 -43.47 5.91 23.02
CA LEU A 346 -44.43 6.76 23.76
C LEU A 346 -43.79 8.07 24.25
N LYS A 347 -42.49 8.02 24.61
CA LYS A 347 -41.69 9.17 25.07
C LYS A 347 -41.50 10.25 23.99
N TYR A 348 -41.47 9.88 22.71
CA TYR A 348 -41.12 10.78 21.61
C TYR A 348 -42.22 10.94 20.55
N ARG A 349 -43.35 10.25 20.71
CA ARG A 349 -44.49 10.27 19.77
C ARG A 349 -44.99 11.68 19.48
N ASN A 350 -45.11 12.49 20.52
CA ASN A 350 -45.58 13.87 20.44
C ASN A 350 -44.46 14.90 20.64
N ALA A 351 -43.20 14.47 20.62
CA ALA A 351 -42.07 15.38 20.80
C ALA A 351 -41.91 16.32 19.59
N PRO A 352 -41.40 17.55 19.78
CA PRO A 352 -41.06 18.45 18.69
C PRO A 352 -39.98 17.85 17.77
N PHE A 353 -39.93 18.31 16.52
CA PHE A 353 -39.04 17.77 15.48
C PHE A 353 -37.58 17.70 15.93
N LEU A 354 -37.05 18.78 16.51
CA LEU A 354 -35.65 18.84 16.97
C LEU A 354 -35.34 17.80 18.04
N GLN A 355 -36.25 17.57 18.99
CA GLN A 355 -36.07 16.59 20.05
C GLN A 355 -36.14 15.15 19.51
N ALA A 356 -37.05 14.89 18.56
CA ALA A 356 -37.11 13.61 17.86
C ALA A 356 -35.86 13.36 17.00
N LEU A 357 -35.35 14.38 16.32
CA LEU A 357 -34.12 14.30 15.54
C LEU A 357 -32.90 14.05 16.43
N TYR A 358 -32.79 14.74 17.57
CA TYR A 358 -31.76 14.48 18.57
C TYR A 358 -31.83 13.04 19.11
N ALA A 359 -33.03 12.55 19.41
CA ALA A 359 -33.23 11.15 19.84
C ALA A 359 -32.83 10.15 18.75
N ALA A 360 -33.03 10.48 17.47
CA ALA A 360 -32.63 9.66 16.33
C ALA A 360 -31.10 9.66 16.13
N LEU A 361 -30.46 10.84 16.20
CA LEU A 361 -29.00 10.98 16.07
C LEU A 361 -28.27 10.26 17.20
N THR A 362 -28.76 10.37 18.43
CA THR A 362 -28.19 9.63 19.56
C THR A 362 -28.38 8.12 19.41
N MET A 363 -29.49 7.65 18.81
CA MET A 363 -29.67 6.22 18.49
C MET A 363 -28.71 5.77 17.38
N TRP A 364 -28.54 6.58 16.34
CA TRP A 364 -27.59 6.33 15.25
C TRP A 364 -26.15 6.22 15.76
N LEU A 365 -25.71 7.12 16.66
CA LEU A 365 -24.38 7.08 17.27
C LEU A 365 -24.14 5.86 18.18
N ARG A 366 -25.19 5.14 18.60
CA ARG A 366 -25.04 3.87 19.33
C ARG A 366 -24.73 2.69 18.41
N ILE A 367 -24.99 2.83 17.12
CA ILE A 367 -24.71 1.82 16.11
C ILE A 367 -23.23 1.93 15.71
N PRO A 368 -22.43 0.85 15.77
CA PRO A 368 -21.03 0.92 15.40
C PRO A 368 -20.85 1.33 13.93
N ALA A 369 -20.11 2.40 13.69
CA ALA A 369 -19.92 2.96 12.34
C ALA A 369 -19.33 1.94 11.36
N GLN A 370 -18.50 1.01 11.82
CA GLN A 370 -17.84 0.00 10.97
C GLN A 370 -18.81 -1.06 10.45
N VAL A 371 -19.89 -1.34 11.18
CA VAL A 371 -20.97 -2.22 10.69
C VAL A 371 -21.71 -1.51 9.55
N VAL A 372 -21.85 -0.19 9.65
CA VAL A 372 -22.47 0.63 8.61
C VAL A 372 -21.54 0.78 7.41
N ILE A 373 -20.25 1.08 7.59
CA ILE A 373 -19.31 1.33 6.49
C ILE A 373 -18.94 0.02 5.75
N TYR A 374 -18.59 -1.04 6.48
CA TYR A 374 -18.08 -2.28 5.90
C TYR A 374 -19.12 -3.41 5.81
N GLY A 375 -20.35 -3.20 6.27
CA GLY A 375 -21.34 -4.27 6.35
C GLY A 375 -21.83 -4.76 5.00
N SER A 376 -22.14 -3.87 4.06
CA SER A 376 -22.65 -4.24 2.75
C SER A 376 -21.55 -4.73 1.81
N TRP A 377 -21.88 -5.73 0.99
CA TRP A 377 -20.97 -6.27 -0.03
C TRP A 377 -20.71 -5.31 -1.17
N LEU A 378 -21.73 -4.55 -1.59
CA LEU A 378 -21.66 -3.76 -2.81
C LEU A 378 -20.57 -2.68 -2.72
N PRO A 379 -20.50 -1.82 -1.68
CA PRO A 379 -19.40 -0.88 -1.51
C PRO A 379 -18.06 -1.57 -1.37
N VAL A 380 -17.98 -2.67 -0.61
CA VAL A 380 -16.71 -3.38 -0.40
C VAL A 380 -16.14 -3.91 -1.72
N LEU A 381 -16.97 -4.51 -2.58
CA LEU A 381 -16.54 -4.99 -3.90
C LEU A 381 -16.13 -3.85 -4.81
N VAL A 382 -16.93 -2.78 -4.87
CA VAL A 382 -16.68 -1.63 -5.74
C VAL A 382 -15.41 -0.88 -5.35
N PHE A 383 -15.20 -0.62 -4.06
CA PHE A 383 -13.97 0.02 -3.57
C PHE A 383 -12.75 -0.89 -3.70
N THR A 384 -12.89 -2.21 -3.49
CA THR A 384 -11.80 -3.16 -3.69
C THR A 384 -11.39 -3.22 -5.16
N LEU A 385 -12.35 -3.24 -6.09
CA LEU A 385 -12.08 -3.20 -7.52
C LEU A 385 -11.40 -1.88 -7.91
N ALA A 386 -11.89 -0.74 -7.43
CA ALA A 386 -11.27 0.55 -7.67
C ALA A 386 -9.82 0.62 -7.16
N HIS A 387 -9.57 0.10 -5.95
CA HIS A 387 -8.23 -0.01 -5.36
C HIS A 387 -7.33 -0.96 -6.14
N ALA A 388 -7.85 -2.12 -6.55
CA ALA A 388 -7.10 -3.08 -7.37
C ALA A 388 -6.68 -2.50 -8.72
N ILE A 389 -7.40 -1.49 -9.23
CA ILE A 389 -7.03 -0.81 -10.47
C ILE A 389 -5.80 0.08 -10.24
N ASP A 390 -5.81 0.97 -9.25
CA ASP A 390 -4.78 2.02 -9.13
C ASP A 390 -3.71 1.80 -8.05
N ALA A 391 -3.86 0.78 -7.19
CA ALA A 391 -2.87 0.43 -6.16
C ALA A 391 -1.43 0.25 -6.70
N PRO A 392 -1.18 -0.39 -7.87
CA PRO A 392 0.19 -0.54 -8.36
C PRO A 392 0.91 0.80 -8.56
N PHE A 393 0.22 1.78 -9.16
CA PHE A 393 0.81 3.10 -9.40
C PHE A 393 0.82 3.96 -8.13
N LEU A 394 -0.19 3.84 -7.28
CA LEU A 394 -0.23 4.51 -5.98
C LEU A 394 1.01 4.16 -5.14
N TYR A 395 1.30 2.87 -5.02
CA TYR A 395 2.43 2.41 -4.21
C TYR A 395 3.76 2.74 -4.88
N LEU A 396 3.83 2.70 -6.22
CA LEU A 396 5.00 3.21 -6.94
C LEU A 396 5.23 4.70 -6.63
N ALA A 397 4.18 5.51 -6.58
CA ALA A 397 4.30 6.92 -6.25
C ALA A 397 4.78 7.16 -4.81
N ILE A 398 4.27 6.39 -3.84
CA ILE A 398 4.77 6.41 -2.45
C ILE A 398 6.26 6.06 -2.41
N TYR A 399 6.63 4.97 -3.10
CA TYR A 399 8.01 4.49 -3.18
C TYR A 399 8.97 5.56 -3.72
N MET A 400 8.55 6.28 -4.77
CA MET A 400 9.34 7.35 -5.38
C MET A 400 9.43 8.59 -4.49
N GLN A 401 8.37 8.96 -3.75
CA GLN A 401 8.40 10.08 -2.80
C GLN A 401 9.35 9.84 -1.62
N LEU A 402 9.54 8.57 -1.26
CA LEU A 402 10.51 8.13 -0.25
C LEU A 402 11.91 7.86 -0.84
N GLY A 403 12.17 8.22 -2.10
CA GLY A 403 13.48 8.07 -2.72
C GLY A 403 14.57 8.91 -2.06
N THR A 404 15.76 8.32 -1.91
CA THR A 404 16.96 9.00 -1.43
C THR A 404 17.88 9.34 -2.59
N LEU A 405 18.37 10.58 -2.61
CA LEU A 405 19.45 11.00 -3.50
C LEU A 405 20.72 11.16 -2.67
N ASN A 406 21.82 10.54 -3.10
CA ASN A 406 23.08 10.49 -2.36
C ASN A 406 22.93 10.08 -0.87
N GLY A 407 22.01 9.16 -0.58
CA GLY A 407 21.78 8.67 0.78
C GLY A 407 21.07 9.64 1.72
N THR A 408 20.42 10.69 1.19
CA THR A 408 19.68 11.67 2.01
C THR A 408 18.22 11.76 1.58
N PHE A 409 17.32 11.96 2.55
CA PHE A 409 15.92 12.28 2.30
C PHE A 409 15.74 13.79 2.23
N SER A 410 15.08 14.27 1.17
CA SER A 410 14.71 15.69 1.04
C SER A 410 13.21 15.84 1.33
N PHE A 411 12.88 16.21 2.57
CA PHE A 411 11.51 16.49 3.00
C PHE A 411 11.22 17.99 2.92
N GLY A 412 10.78 18.46 1.75
CA GLY A 412 10.15 19.78 1.63
C GLY A 412 8.68 19.74 2.08
N GLU A 413 8.12 20.88 2.49
CA GLU A 413 6.72 20.97 2.95
C GLU A 413 5.73 20.36 1.95
N ARG A 414 5.89 20.67 0.66
CA ARG A 414 5.05 20.12 -0.42
C ARG A 414 5.19 18.60 -0.54
N LYS A 415 6.42 18.07 -0.47
CA LYS A 415 6.65 16.61 -0.53
C LYS A 415 6.03 15.89 0.66
N VAL A 416 6.11 16.48 1.86
CA VAL A 416 5.47 15.92 3.07
C VAL A 416 3.94 15.90 2.90
N TYR A 417 3.36 16.98 2.40
CA TYR A 417 1.92 17.03 2.10
C TYR A 417 1.50 15.97 1.08
N ASP A 418 2.23 15.88 -0.04
CA ASP A 418 1.96 14.90 -1.10
C ASP A 418 2.11 13.46 -0.57
N LEU A 419 3.12 13.20 0.26
CA LEU A 419 3.31 11.90 0.90
C LEU A 419 2.15 11.55 1.85
N ILE A 420 1.70 12.50 2.69
CA ILE A 420 0.55 12.30 3.58
C ILE A 420 -0.73 12.01 2.77
N LEU A 421 -0.91 12.69 1.64
CA LEU A 421 -2.02 12.44 0.72
C LEU A 421 -1.97 11.02 0.13
N LEU A 422 -0.79 10.58 -0.33
CA LEU A 422 -0.61 9.23 -0.89
C LEU A 422 -0.75 8.14 0.19
N LEU A 423 -0.23 8.35 1.39
CA LEU A 423 -0.40 7.43 2.54
C LEU A 423 -1.88 7.37 2.99
N THR A 424 -2.59 8.49 2.87
CA THR A 424 -4.04 8.50 3.08
C THR A 424 -4.76 7.63 2.04
N CYS A 425 -4.36 7.69 0.77
CA CYS A 425 -4.87 6.79 -0.26
C CYS A 425 -4.51 5.32 0.02
N HIS A 426 -3.33 5.03 0.59
CA HIS A 426 -2.89 3.68 0.93
C HIS A 426 -3.86 3.00 1.90
N MET A 427 -4.49 3.75 2.82
CA MET A 427 -5.51 3.23 3.74
C MET A 427 -6.72 2.60 3.06
N ARG A 428 -6.93 2.81 1.76
CA ARG A 428 -7.97 2.13 0.97
C ARG A 428 -7.76 0.63 0.87
N ASN A 429 -6.57 0.12 1.21
CA ASN A 429 -6.35 -1.32 1.37
C ASN A 429 -7.21 -1.96 2.48
N VAL A 430 -7.85 -1.16 3.36
CA VAL A 430 -8.88 -1.63 4.30
C VAL A 430 -10.04 -2.32 3.60
N TRP A 431 -10.35 -1.96 2.35
CA TRP A 431 -11.40 -2.60 1.56
C TRP A 431 -11.00 -4.02 1.15
N VAL A 432 -9.73 -4.23 0.78
CA VAL A 432 -9.15 -5.56 0.51
C VAL A 432 -9.22 -6.42 1.77
N LEU A 433 -8.84 -5.85 2.92
CA LEU A 433 -8.94 -6.54 4.21
C LEU A 433 -10.40 -6.92 4.54
N SER A 434 -11.34 -6.00 4.34
CA SER A 434 -12.77 -6.22 4.55
C SER A 434 -13.31 -7.34 3.66
N LEU A 435 -12.89 -7.38 2.38
CA LEU A 435 -13.23 -8.45 1.46
C LEU A 435 -12.66 -9.80 1.93
N GLY A 436 -11.40 -9.85 2.36
CA GLY A 436 -10.78 -11.06 2.90
C GLY A 436 -11.50 -11.59 4.14
N VAL A 437 -11.82 -10.71 5.09
CA VAL A 437 -12.60 -11.05 6.28
C VAL A 437 -13.98 -11.59 5.93
N LYS A 438 -14.67 -10.96 4.96
CA LYS A 438 -15.95 -11.46 4.43
C LYS A 438 -15.82 -12.84 3.82
N ALA A 439 -14.80 -13.09 3.02
CA ALA A 439 -14.55 -14.39 2.40
C ALA A 439 -14.31 -15.47 3.46
N ILE A 440 -13.48 -15.19 4.48
CA ILE A 440 -13.22 -16.12 5.60
C ILE A 440 -14.54 -16.49 6.30
N LEU A 441 -15.39 -15.51 6.60
CA LEU A 441 -16.67 -15.75 7.28
C LEU A 441 -17.68 -16.53 6.42
N VAL A 442 -17.64 -16.36 5.10
CA VAL A 442 -18.48 -17.15 4.18
C VAL A 442 -17.97 -18.59 4.07
N LEU A 443 -16.66 -18.81 4.07
CA LEU A 443 -16.04 -20.14 4.01
C LEU A 443 -16.18 -20.90 5.34
N HIS A 444 -16.12 -20.21 6.48
CA HIS A 444 -16.21 -20.81 7.82
C HIS A 444 -17.66 -21.10 8.26
N ARG A 445 -18.46 -21.74 7.39
CA ARG A 445 -19.89 -22.04 7.56
C ARG A 445 -20.21 -23.16 8.57
N SER A 446 -19.46 -23.25 9.68
CA SER A 446 -19.43 -24.46 10.51
C SER A 446 -20.54 -24.61 11.57
N ASP A 447 -21.49 -23.68 11.75
CA ASP A 447 -22.60 -23.96 12.68
C ASP A 447 -23.90 -23.23 12.31
N ARG A 448 -24.87 -23.99 11.79
CA ARG A 448 -26.24 -23.49 11.52
C ARG A 448 -27.09 -23.38 12.79
N HIS A 449 -26.70 -24.07 13.87
CA HIS A 449 -27.53 -24.25 15.07
C HIS A 449 -27.20 -23.28 16.22
N ARG A 450 -26.14 -22.46 16.10
CA ARG A 450 -25.78 -21.49 17.14
C ARG A 450 -26.41 -20.13 16.86
N GLN A 451 -27.04 -19.53 17.88
CA GLN A 451 -27.55 -18.16 17.84
C GLN A 451 -26.40 -17.13 17.93
N ALA A 452 -25.35 -17.30 17.15
CA ALA A 452 -24.17 -16.43 17.19
C ALA A 452 -23.49 -16.33 15.82
N LEU A 453 -22.94 -15.16 15.55
CA LEU A 453 -22.20 -14.86 14.33
C LEU A 453 -20.79 -14.44 14.68
N TYR A 454 -19.81 -15.13 14.09
CA TYR A 454 -18.40 -14.78 14.25
C TYR A 454 -18.11 -13.47 13.52
N GLY A 455 -17.47 -12.53 14.21
CA GLY A 455 -17.00 -11.30 13.63
C GLY A 455 -15.71 -10.83 14.28
N PHE A 456 -15.09 -9.83 13.67
CA PHE A 456 -13.86 -9.22 14.16
C PHE A 456 -14.15 -7.84 14.77
N ARG A 457 -13.36 -7.42 15.75
CA ARG A 457 -13.53 -6.08 16.36
C ARG A 457 -13.51 -4.98 15.29
N GLY A 458 -14.50 -4.10 15.27
CA GLY A 458 -14.68 -3.13 14.19
C GLY A 458 -13.48 -2.20 13.93
N TYR A 459 -12.85 -1.66 14.98
CA TYR A 459 -11.68 -0.76 14.85
C TYR A 459 -10.37 -1.48 14.52
N LEU A 460 -10.38 -2.82 14.50
CA LEU A 460 -9.20 -3.60 14.16
C LEU A 460 -8.82 -3.44 12.68
N LEU A 461 -9.80 -3.44 11.76
CA LEU A 461 -9.51 -3.40 10.32
C LEU A 461 -8.80 -2.09 9.92
N PRO A 462 -9.27 -0.90 10.33
CA PRO A 462 -8.54 0.34 10.07
C PRO A 462 -7.18 0.39 10.76
N LEU A 463 -7.03 -0.19 11.96
CA LEU A 463 -5.75 -0.24 12.66
C LEU A 463 -4.71 -1.10 11.93
N ILE A 464 -5.13 -2.26 11.39
CA ILE A 464 -4.26 -3.13 10.58
C ILE A 464 -3.86 -2.42 9.29
N SER A 465 -4.82 -1.81 8.61
CA SER A 465 -4.56 -0.99 7.42
C SER A 465 -3.59 0.15 7.73
N PHE A 466 -3.74 0.82 8.87
CA PHE A 466 -2.82 1.88 9.30
C PHE A 466 -1.41 1.37 9.54
N LEU A 467 -1.27 0.28 10.28
CA LEU A 467 0.03 -0.33 10.56
C LEU A 467 0.72 -0.82 9.29
N SER A 468 -0.03 -1.23 8.27
CA SER A 468 0.53 -1.74 7.02
C SER A 468 1.34 -0.70 6.24
N MET A 469 1.10 0.60 6.47
CA MET A 469 1.90 1.69 5.88
C MET A 469 3.37 1.66 6.32
N VAL A 470 3.68 1.09 7.49
CA VAL A 470 5.06 0.97 7.97
C VAL A 470 5.91 0.15 7.01
N PHE A 471 5.33 -0.87 6.37
CA PHE A 471 6.08 -1.72 5.44
C PHE A 471 6.53 -0.99 4.18
N GLU A 472 5.88 0.11 3.80
CA GLU A 472 6.23 0.93 2.64
C GLU A 472 7.36 1.94 2.94
N ILE A 473 7.78 2.06 4.20
CA ILE A 473 8.84 2.99 4.59
C ILE A 473 10.19 2.49 4.09
N ARG A 474 10.90 3.37 3.38
CA ARG A 474 12.29 3.17 2.95
C ARG A 474 13.25 3.45 4.09
N LEU A 475 14.23 2.57 4.28
CA LEU A 475 15.28 2.72 5.29
C LEU A 475 16.63 2.60 4.61
N ILE A 476 17.45 3.65 4.72
CA ILE A 476 18.83 3.68 4.19
C ILE A 476 19.65 2.50 4.72
N ALA A 477 19.46 2.13 5.99
CA ALA A 477 20.15 1.02 6.64
C ALA A 477 19.81 -0.36 6.02
N LEU A 478 18.70 -0.48 5.31
CA LEU A 478 18.29 -1.71 4.64
C LEU A 478 18.80 -1.82 3.20
N ARG A 479 19.43 -0.76 2.67
CA ARG A 479 19.82 -0.71 1.26
C ARG A 479 20.85 -1.80 0.96
N ASP A 480 20.49 -2.73 0.09
CA ASP A 480 21.38 -3.78 -0.42
C ASP A 480 21.28 -3.85 -1.94
N THR A 481 22.42 -3.60 -2.59
CA THR A 481 22.63 -3.70 -4.03
C THR A 481 23.79 -4.64 -4.38
N SER A 482 24.02 -5.67 -3.57
CA SER A 482 25.05 -6.68 -3.86
C SER A 482 24.77 -7.42 -5.16
N LEU A 483 25.85 -7.74 -5.87
CA LEU A 483 25.80 -8.47 -7.15
C LEU A 483 25.54 -9.96 -6.86
N ILE A 484 24.60 -10.54 -7.59
CA ILE A 484 24.23 -11.95 -7.49
C ILE A 484 24.89 -12.75 -8.61
N ASP A 485 24.73 -12.25 -9.84
CA ASP A 485 25.21 -12.92 -11.04
C ASP A 485 25.67 -11.88 -12.07
N VAL A 486 26.84 -12.10 -12.66
CA VAL A 486 27.46 -11.23 -13.65
C VAL A 486 27.89 -12.09 -14.82
N ARG A 487 27.31 -11.85 -15.99
CA ARG A 487 27.60 -12.60 -17.21
C ARG A 487 28.00 -11.66 -18.32
N ARG A 488 29.14 -11.93 -18.97
CA ARG A 488 29.52 -11.21 -20.19
C ARG A 488 28.56 -11.56 -21.32
N VAL A 489 28.11 -10.57 -22.07
CA VAL A 489 27.20 -10.73 -23.20
C VAL A 489 27.73 -9.97 -24.41
N VAL A 490 27.32 -10.39 -25.60
CA VAL A 490 27.62 -9.65 -26.83
C VAL A 490 26.83 -8.35 -26.83
N ALA A 491 27.48 -7.24 -27.16
CA ALA A 491 26.81 -5.96 -27.28
C ALA A 491 25.85 -5.98 -28.49
N SER A 492 24.57 -5.68 -28.27
CA SER A 492 23.54 -5.59 -29.30
C SER A 492 22.61 -4.42 -28.97
N HIS A 493 22.50 -3.47 -29.89
CA HIS A 493 21.67 -2.26 -29.76
C HIS A 493 20.17 -2.58 -29.85
N GLU A 494 19.79 -3.51 -30.72
CA GLU A 494 18.40 -4.00 -30.77
C GLU A 494 17.99 -4.60 -29.43
N MET A 495 18.86 -5.45 -28.86
CA MET A 495 18.61 -6.02 -27.55
C MET A 495 18.62 -4.92 -26.48
N ALA A 496 19.52 -3.92 -26.59
CA ALA A 496 19.57 -2.68 -25.81
C ALA A 496 18.16 -2.05 -25.73
N LEU A 497 17.60 -1.69 -26.86
CA LEU A 497 16.30 -1.03 -26.96
C LEU A 497 15.16 -1.92 -26.43
N ILE A 498 15.11 -3.19 -26.81
CA ILE A 498 14.02 -4.10 -26.41
C ILE A 498 13.89 -4.19 -24.89
N ARG A 499 15.00 -4.31 -24.15
CA ARG A 499 14.94 -4.48 -22.68
C ARG A 499 14.59 -3.21 -21.92
N GLU A 500 14.91 -2.06 -22.50
CA GLU A 500 14.49 -0.77 -21.94
C GLU A 500 12.98 -0.52 -22.14
N LEU A 501 12.36 -1.26 -23.05
CA LEU A 501 10.91 -1.23 -23.26
C LEU A 501 10.18 -2.45 -22.65
N HIS A 502 10.89 -3.53 -22.33
CA HIS A 502 10.33 -4.79 -21.83
C HIS A 502 11.27 -5.53 -20.87
N ALA A 503 10.76 -5.98 -19.73
CA ALA A 503 11.50 -6.89 -18.85
C ALA A 503 11.38 -8.36 -19.26
N LEU A 504 12.25 -9.18 -18.70
CA LEU A 504 12.07 -10.64 -18.66
C LEU A 504 10.79 -10.99 -17.88
N PRO A 505 10.04 -12.04 -18.28
CA PRO A 505 8.86 -12.49 -17.54
C PRO A 505 9.13 -12.84 -16.06
N THR A 506 10.38 -13.22 -15.75
CA THR A 506 10.84 -13.56 -14.41
C THR A 506 11.32 -12.35 -13.60
N ASN A 507 11.48 -11.18 -14.24
CA ASN A 507 11.87 -9.94 -13.58
C ASN A 507 10.63 -9.11 -13.29
N TYR A 508 9.97 -9.37 -12.15
CA TYR A 508 8.78 -8.64 -11.73
C TYR A 508 8.84 -8.38 -10.23
N ARG A 509 8.32 -7.23 -9.81
CA ARG A 509 8.14 -6.90 -8.39
C ARG A 509 6.68 -7.14 -7.99
N PHE A 510 6.46 -7.97 -6.98
CA PHE A 510 5.13 -8.14 -6.40
C PHE A 510 4.71 -6.85 -5.67
N TRP A 511 3.69 -6.19 -6.20
CA TRP A 511 3.29 -4.85 -5.80
C TRP A 511 1.77 -4.71 -5.69
N GLY A 512 1.26 -3.49 -5.52
CA GLY A 512 -0.20 -3.22 -5.46
C GLY A 512 -0.94 -4.13 -4.46
N VAL A 513 -2.02 -4.79 -4.91
CA VAL A 513 -2.82 -5.70 -4.08
C VAL A 513 -2.04 -6.93 -3.60
N CYS A 514 -1.04 -7.38 -4.36
CA CYS A 514 -0.17 -8.47 -3.88
C CYS A 514 0.66 -8.01 -2.67
N SER A 515 1.17 -6.76 -2.70
CA SER A 515 1.80 -6.14 -1.54
C SER A 515 0.80 -5.98 -0.39
N ASP A 516 -0.44 -5.56 -0.67
CA ASP A 516 -1.48 -5.43 0.35
C ASP A 516 -1.75 -6.74 1.08
N VAL A 517 -1.95 -7.83 0.35
CA VAL A 517 -2.23 -9.14 0.98
C VAL A 517 -1.10 -9.53 1.93
N LYS A 518 0.16 -9.33 1.50
CA LYS A 518 1.34 -9.59 2.33
C LYS A 518 1.40 -8.65 3.55
N ASN A 519 1.33 -7.35 3.33
CA ASN A 519 1.48 -6.32 4.37
C ASN A 519 0.33 -6.38 5.40
N LEU A 520 -0.90 -6.55 4.94
CA LEU A 520 -2.07 -6.70 5.81
C LEU A 520 -2.00 -7.98 6.63
N LEU A 521 -1.50 -9.09 6.07
CA LEU A 521 -1.29 -10.32 6.82
C LEU A 521 -0.21 -10.14 7.91
N LEU A 522 0.92 -9.50 7.56
CA LEU A 522 1.98 -9.21 8.54
C LEU A 522 1.48 -8.28 9.65
N SER A 523 0.77 -7.20 9.30
CA SER A 523 0.13 -6.30 10.27
C SER A 523 -0.91 -7.03 11.13
N TRP A 524 -1.70 -7.93 10.54
CA TRP A 524 -2.66 -8.75 11.26
C TRP A 524 -1.96 -9.62 12.30
N LEU A 525 -0.90 -10.34 11.90
CA LEU A 525 -0.13 -11.21 12.79
C LEU A 525 0.53 -10.42 13.92
N LEU A 526 1.08 -9.24 13.63
CA LEU A 526 1.67 -8.37 14.64
C LEU A 526 0.63 -7.93 15.67
N ILE A 527 -0.51 -7.40 15.21
CA ILE A 527 -1.58 -6.95 16.11
C ILE A 527 -2.17 -8.12 16.88
N TYR A 528 -2.37 -9.28 16.23
CA TYR A 528 -2.84 -10.49 16.90
C TYR A 528 -1.89 -10.91 18.02
N GLY A 529 -0.58 -10.95 17.76
CA GLY A 529 0.45 -11.23 18.75
C GLY A 529 0.44 -10.24 19.90
N CYS A 530 0.47 -8.93 19.61
CA CYS A 530 0.46 -7.86 20.61
C CYS A 530 -0.81 -7.90 21.48
N VAL A 531 -1.99 -8.02 20.89
CA VAL A 531 -3.26 -8.08 21.62
C VAL A 531 -3.31 -9.34 22.50
N ARG A 532 -2.90 -10.50 21.96
CA ARG A 532 -2.89 -11.77 22.71
C ARG A 532 -1.91 -11.73 23.89
N LEU A 533 -0.71 -11.17 23.69
CA LEU A 533 0.32 -11.08 24.74
C LEU A 533 -0.01 -10.03 25.80
N LEU A 534 -0.40 -8.81 25.40
CA LEU A 534 -0.57 -7.68 26.32
C LEU A 534 -1.91 -7.69 27.05
N THR A 535 -2.98 -8.09 26.36
CA THR A 535 -4.33 -7.86 26.87
C THR A 535 -5.14 -9.14 27.11
N ARG A 536 -4.65 -10.28 26.59
CA ARG A 536 -5.38 -11.57 26.55
C ARG A 536 -6.78 -11.45 25.94
N TYR A 537 -7.06 -10.41 25.17
CA TYR A 537 -8.33 -10.23 24.51
C TYR A 537 -8.42 -11.07 23.23
N GLU A 538 -9.60 -11.61 22.98
CA GLU A 538 -9.92 -12.25 21.71
C GLU A 538 -10.17 -11.19 20.62
N VAL A 539 -9.49 -11.38 19.49
CA VAL A 539 -9.55 -10.51 18.31
C VAL A 539 -10.82 -10.77 17.50
N ALA A 540 -11.24 -12.03 17.45
CA ALA A 540 -12.49 -12.50 16.87
C ALA A 540 -13.39 -13.04 17.99
N TYR A 541 -14.69 -12.75 17.93
CA TYR A 541 -15.64 -13.27 18.91
C TYR A 541 -17.01 -13.46 18.27
N ALA A 542 -17.81 -14.33 18.87
CA ALA A 542 -19.16 -14.62 18.42
C ALA A 542 -20.14 -13.61 19.04
N THR A 543 -20.84 -12.84 18.22
CA THR A 543 -21.90 -11.92 18.66
C THR A 543 -23.25 -12.62 18.56
N THR A 544 -24.05 -12.60 19.62
CA THR A 544 -25.40 -13.17 19.58
C THR A 544 -26.32 -12.31 18.71
N MET A 545 -27.06 -12.95 17.81
CA MET A 545 -27.94 -12.29 16.83
C MET A 545 -29.39 -12.78 16.99
N PRO A 546 -30.41 -11.97 16.65
CA PRO A 546 -31.77 -12.48 16.57
C PRO A 546 -31.91 -13.50 15.42
N TYR A 547 -32.80 -14.47 15.56
CA TYR A 547 -33.02 -15.55 14.60
C TYR A 547 -33.54 -15.02 13.25
N THR A 548 -34.32 -13.94 13.25
CA THR A 548 -34.66 -13.18 12.04
C THR A 548 -33.45 -12.82 11.20
N LEU A 549 -32.41 -12.22 11.82
CA LEU A 549 -31.17 -11.90 11.13
C LEU A 549 -30.46 -13.18 10.68
N LEU A 550 -30.38 -14.21 11.52
CA LEU A 550 -29.69 -15.45 11.17
C LEU A 550 -30.34 -16.20 9.99
N ARG A 551 -31.66 -16.05 9.81
CA ARG A 551 -32.46 -16.71 8.77
C ARG A 551 -32.54 -15.88 7.48
N PHE A 552 -32.77 -14.58 7.59
CA PHE A 552 -33.10 -13.72 6.44
C PHE A 552 -32.01 -12.72 6.05
N CYS A 553 -31.06 -12.41 6.95
CA CYS A 553 -29.93 -11.53 6.64
C CYS A 553 -28.76 -12.32 6.06
N HIS A 554 -28.05 -11.73 5.10
CA HIS A 554 -26.77 -12.29 4.67
C HIS A 554 -25.77 -12.22 5.84
N ARG A 555 -25.32 -13.37 6.33
CA ARG A 555 -24.49 -13.49 7.56
C ARG A 555 -23.25 -12.58 7.57
N SER A 556 -22.56 -12.43 6.44
CA SER A 556 -21.39 -11.53 6.36
C SER A 556 -21.74 -10.03 6.32
N MET A 557 -22.99 -9.64 6.54
CA MET A 557 -23.33 -8.24 6.78
C MET A 557 -22.69 -7.72 8.07
N PHE A 558 -22.56 -8.57 9.09
CA PHE A 558 -21.99 -8.23 10.39
C PHE A 558 -20.58 -8.80 10.55
N THR A 559 -19.73 -8.61 9.53
CA THR A 559 -18.32 -9.04 9.57
C THR A 559 -17.52 -8.35 10.65
N THR A 560 -17.87 -7.10 10.92
CA THR A 560 -17.43 -6.37 12.10
C THR A 560 -18.41 -6.68 13.23
N ALA A 561 -17.87 -7.18 14.33
CA ALA A 561 -18.66 -7.57 15.47
C ALA A 561 -19.21 -6.33 16.19
N TRP A 562 -20.42 -6.47 16.75
CA TRP A 562 -21.21 -5.34 17.25
C TRP A 562 -20.56 -4.65 18.47
N HIS A 563 -19.91 -5.43 19.33
CA HIS A 563 -19.23 -4.96 20.54
C HIS A 563 -17.75 -4.57 20.34
N ALA A 564 -17.48 -3.44 19.70
CA ALA A 564 -16.08 -3.05 19.42
C ALA A 564 -15.17 -2.89 20.68
N SER A 565 -15.74 -2.69 21.88
CA SER A 565 -15.00 -2.35 23.11
C SER A 565 -15.31 -3.19 24.36
N ALA A 566 -16.35 -4.03 24.36
CA ALA A 566 -16.83 -4.71 25.57
C ALA A 566 -16.55 -6.22 25.57
N ARG A 567 -16.12 -6.75 26.72
CA ARG A 567 -15.99 -8.18 26.99
C ARG A 567 -17.40 -8.75 27.16
N GLU A 568 -18.01 -9.24 26.09
CA GLU A 568 -19.21 -10.04 26.23
C GLU A 568 -18.79 -11.47 26.56
N THR A 569 -19.11 -11.93 27.77
CA THR A 569 -19.09 -13.35 28.09
C THR A 569 -20.14 -13.99 27.22
N SER A 570 -19.74 -14.66 26.14
CA SER A 570 -20.65 -15.36 25.25
C SER A 570 -21.29 -16.55 25.98
N MET A 571 -22.31 -16.28 26.79
CA MET A 571 -23.22 -17.33 27.20
C MET A 571 -24.02 -17.71 25.97
N TYR A 572 -23.59 -18.79 25.32
CA TYR A 572 -24.37 -19.46 24.27
C TYR A 572 -25.75 -19.76 24.85
N LEU A 573 -26.79 -19.19 24.25
CA LEU A 573 -28.15 -19.56 24.59
C LEU A 573 -28.42 -20.90 23.91
N SER A 574 -28.30 -21.99 24.67
CA SER A 574 -28.70 -23.33 24.23
C SER A 574 -30.22 -23.52 24.21
N LYS A 575 -30.98 -22.56 24.77
CA LYS A 575 -32.45 -22.56 24.84
C LYS A 575 -33.02 -21.25 24.29
N VAL A 576 -34.16 -21.31 23.59
CA VAL A 576 -34.91 -20.13 23.16
C VAL A 576 -35.54 -19.48 24.38
N HIS A 577 -34.91 -18.42 24.88
CA HIS A 577 -35.48 -17.67 26.01
C HIS A 577 -36.71 -16.90 25.52
N ALA A 578 -37.89 -17.21 26.06
CA ALA A 578 -39.10 -16.43 25.82
C ALA A 578 -38.81 -14.94 26.08
N GLN A 579 -39.24 -14.05 25.18
CA GLN A 579 -38.93 -12.60 25.20
C GLN A 579 -38.91 -11.97 26.59
N ILE A 580 -39.89 -12.30 27.44
CA ILE A 580 -40.07 -11.79 28.82
C ILE A 580 -38.83 -12.02 29.70
N GLN A 581 -38.04 -13.06 29.40
CA GLN A 581 -36.86 -13.46 30.15
C GLN A 581 -35.54 -12.92 29.59
N LEU A 582 -35.54 -12.35 28.36
CA LEU A 582 -34.35 -11.68 27.83
C LEU A 582 -34.09 -10.38 28.60
N HIS A 583 -32.83 -10.17 28.97
CA HIS A 583 -32.37 -8.95 29.64
C HIS A 583 -32.71 -7.72 28.77
N PRO A 584 -33.24 -6.62 29.34
CA PRO A 584 -33.62 -5.40 28.61
C PRO A 584 -32.55 -4.89 27.63
N GLY A 585 -31.30 -4.81 28.10
CA GLY A 585 -30.08 -4.59 27.29
C GLY A 585 -30.04 -5.31 25.95
N ARG A 586 -30.28 -6.63 25.94
CA ARG A 586 -30.24 -7.45 24.71
C ARG A 586 -31.38 -7.12 23.75
N ARG A 587 -32.58 -6.84 24.26
CA ARG A 587 -33.72 -6.46 23.40
C ARG A 587 -33.44 -5.15 22.68
N SER A 588 -32.88 -4.17 23.39
CA SER A 588 -32.50 -2.88 22.81
C SER A 588 -31.39 -3.03 21.76
N LEU A 589 -30.44 -3.94 21.98
CA LEU A 589 -29.40 -4.26 21.00
C LEU A 589 -29.94 -4.94 19.74
N TYR A 590 -30.87 -5.90 19.86
CA TYR A 590 -31.52 -6.54 18.71
C TYR A 590 -32.34 -5.55 17.88
N LYS A 591 -32.98 -4.55 18.51
CA LYS A 591 -33.63 -3.46 17.77
C LYS A 591 -32.64 -2.69 16.90
N LEU A 592 -31.47 -2.34 17.43
CA LEU A 592 -30.44 -1.62 16.67
C LEU A 592 -29.90 -2.46 15.50
N MET A 593 -29.70 -3.76 15.70
CA MET A 593 -29.29 -4.69 14.63
C MET A 593 -30.32 -4.78 13.51
N HIS A 594 -31.61 -4.89 13.87
CA HIS A 594 -32.71 -4.87 12.91
C HIS A 594 -32.79 -3.59 12.10
N ILE A 595 -32.69 -2.44 12.78
CA ILE A 595 -32.67 -1.13 12.11
C ILE A 595 -31.51 -1.10 11.10
N THR A 596 -30.30 -1.47 11.54
CA THR A 596 -29.09 -1.48 10.68
C THR A 596 -29.23 -2.39 9.47
N TRP A 597 -29.83 -3.57 9.66
CA TRP A 597 -30.06 -4.54 8.59
C TRP A 597 -31.08 -4.05 7.58
N MET A 598 -32.27 -3.64 8.06
CA MET A 598 -33.40 -3.30 7.19
C MET A 598 -33.26 -1.95 6.51
N THR A 599 -32.36 -1.07 6.98
CA THR A 599 -32.05 0.19 6.29
C THR A 599 -30.89 0.08 5.30
N ASP A 600 -30.24 -1.08 5.15
CA ASP A 600 -29.27 -1.28 4.08
C ASP A 600 -29.99 -1.48 2.74
N PRO A 601 -29.72 -0.66 1.71
CA PRO A 601 -30.46 -0.72 0.45
C PRO A 601 -30.43 -2.10 -0.24
N LEU A 602 -29.28 -2.77 -0.25
CA LEU A 602 -29.13 -4.09 -0.87
C LEU A 602 -29.89 -5.17 -0.09
N GLN A 603 -29.79 -5.16 1.24
CA GLN A 603 -30.55 -6.09 2.09
C GLN A 603 -32.05 -5.82 2.02
N TYR A 604 -32.47 -4.56 1.96
CA TYR A 604 -33.87 -4.19 1.81
C TYR A 604 -34.43 -4.65 0.45
N ALA A 605 -33.68 -4.48 -0.63
CA ALA A 605 -34.04 -5.03 -1.94
C ALA A 605 -34.13 -6.57 -1.91
N THR A 606 -33.22 -7.23 -1.18
CA THR A 606 -33.26 -8.69 -0.98
C THR A 606 -34.52 -9.11 -0.21
N LEU A 607 -34.94 -8.34 0.79
CA LEU A 607 -36.18 -8.58 1.54
C LEU A 607 -37.42 -8.41 0.67
N LEU A 608 -37.45 -7.38 -0.19
CA LEU A 608 -38.55 -7.17 -1.16
C LEU A 608 -38.66 -8.32 -2.15
N TRP A 609 -37.52 -8.87 -2.57
CA TRP A 609 -37.46 -10.00 -3.50
C TRP A 609 -37.87 -11.32 -2.84
N THR A 610 -37.32 -11.61 -1.66
CA THR A 610 -37.53 -12.91 -0.98
C THR A 610 -38.85 -12.99 -0.21
N ARG A 611 -39.45 -11.85 0.14
CA ARG A 611 -40.70 -11.73 0.92
C ARG A 611 -40.77 -12.73 2.08
N PRO A 612 -39.85 -12.64 3.06
CA PRO A 612 -39.78 -13.64 4.12
C PRO A 612 -41.03 -13.60 5.00
N ILE A 613 -41.46 -14.80 5.43
CA ILE A 613 -42.60 -15.01 6.31
C ILE A 613 -42.10 -15.13 7.76
N VAL A 614 -42.79 -14.48 8.68
CA VAL A 614 -42.58 -14.63 10.14
C VAL A 614 -43.84 -15.22 10.78
N CYS A 615 -43.63 -16.13 11.73
CA CYS A 615 -44.72 -16.77 12.46
C CYS A 615 -45.17 -15.86 13.60
N VAL A 616 -46.49 -15.74 13.75
CA VAL A 616 -47.17 -14.97 14.79
C VAL A 616 -47.55 -15.91 15.92
N TYR A 617 -47.15 -15.53 17.12
CA TYR A 617 -47.33 -16.30 18.33
C TYR A 617 -48.07 -15.46 19.38
N ARG A 618 -49.02 -16.05 20.09
CA ARG A 618 -49.74 -15.42 21.20
C ARG A 618 -49.30 -16.07 22.52
N MET A 619 -48.82 -15.26 23.46
CA MET A 619 -48.47 -15.73 24.80
C MET A 619 -49.75 -16.08 25.57
N ARG A 620 -49.90 -17.33 26.02
CA ARG A 620 -51.13 -17.80 26.71
C ARG A 620 -51.43 -17.04 28.01
N ILE A 621 -50.38 -16.62 28.73
CA ILE A 621 -50.52 -15.97 30.04
C ILE A 621 -50.86 -14.48 29.90
N THR A 622 -50.22 -13.78 28.95
CA THR A 622 -50.31 -12.32 28.85
C THR A 622 -51.17 -11.83 27.68
N GLY A 623 -51.55 -12.73 26.76
CA GLY A 623 -52.19 -12.38 25.49
C GLY A 623 -51.28 -11.62 24.51
N ALA A 624 -50.02 -11.37 24.87
CA ALA A 624 -49.11 -10.57 24.05
C ALA A 624 -48.76 -11.30 22.74
N VAL A 625 -48.79 -10.56 21.64
CA VAL A 625 -48.42 -11.06 20.30
C VAL A 625 -46.91 -10.92 20.11
N LEU A 626 -46.31 -11.95 19.51
CA LEU A 626 -44.88 -12.11 19.30
C LEU A 626 -44.62 -12.59 17.87
N HIS A 627 -43.69 -11.94 17.18
CA HIS A 627 -43.28 -12.32 15.83
C HIS A 627 -41.91 -13.00 15.88
N HIS A 628 -41.79 -14.20 15.32
CA HIS A 628 -40.55 -14.97 15.33
C HIS A 628 -40.30 -15.61 13.95
N ALA A 629 -39.05 -15.63 13.51
CA ALA A 629 -38.63 -16.24 12.26
C ALA A 629 -38.64 -17.78 12.26
N LEU A 630 -38.78 -18.43 13.42
CA LEU A 630 -38.79 -19.89 13.53
C LEU A 630 -40.22 -20.42 13.46
N THR A 631 -40.40 -21.53 12.75
CA THR A 631 -41.66 -22.25 12.67
C THR A 631 -42.00 -22.90 14.03
N PRO A 632 -43.27 -23.25 14.30
CA PRO A 632 -43.65 -23.83 15.58
C PRO A 632 -42.86 -25.10 15.91
N HIS A 633 -42.53 -25.90 14.89
CA HIS A 633 -41.74 -27.11 15.06
C HIS A 633 -40.29 -26.81 15.47
N GLU A 634 -39.61 -25.92 14.74
CA GLU A 634 -38.23 -25.49 15.05
C GLU A 634 -38.13 -24.82 16.43
N LEU A 635 -39.12 -23.99 16.77
CA LEU A 635 -39.19 -23.30 18.05
C LEU A 635 -39.30 -24.28 19.23
N LEU A 636 -40.14 -25.31 19.08
CA LEU A 636 -40.32 -26.36 20.09
C LEU A 636 -39.12 -27.32 20.19
N GLN A 637 -38.40 -27.56 19.09
CA GLN A 637 -37.15 -28.32 19.12
C GLN A 637 -36.08 -27.62 19.96
N LEU A 638 -36.03 -26.28 19.92
CA LEU A 638 -35.06 -25.50 20.68
C LEU A 638 -35.48 -25.26 22.14
N ASP A 639 -36.78 -25.16 22.43
CA ASP A 639 -37.31 -25.10 23.80
C ASP A 639 -38.71 -25.71 23.89
N ALA A 640 -38.77 -26.97 24.36
CA ALA A 640 -40.02 -27.70 24.55
C ALA A 640 -40.97 -27.03 25.57
N SER A 641 -40.44 -26.21 26.50
CA SER A 641 -41.25 -25.52 27.50
C SER A 641 -42.14 -24.41 26.92
N LEU A 642 -41.88 -24.01 25.67
CA LEU A 642 -42.70 -23.02 24.96
C LEU A 642 -44.06 -23.57 24.54
N ARG A 643 -44.24 -24.90 24.45
CA ARG A 643 -45.52 -25.53 24.08
C ARG A 643 -46.67 -25.12 24.99
N GLU A 644 -46.38 -24.98 26.28
CA GLU A 644 -47.40 -24.61 27.28
C GLU A 644 -47.59 -23.11 27.41
N ARG A 645 -46.68 -22.30 26.86
CA ARG A 645 -46.63 -20.84 27.06
C ARG A 645 -47.08 -20.05 25.84
N VAL A 646 -46.98 -20.64 24.65
CA VAL A 646 -47.14 -19.96 23.39
C VAL A 646 -48.14 -20.72 22.52
N GLU A 647 -49.06 -19.99 21.92
CA GLU A 647 -50.02 -20.48 20.93
C GLU A 647 -49.64 -19.90 19.56
N TRP A 648 -49.63 -20.73 18.52
CA TRP A 648 -49.41 -20.25 17.15
C TRP A 648 -50.69 -19.60 16.65
N ALA A 649 -50.60 -18.34 16.22
CA ALA A 649 -51.74 -17.52 15.81
C ALA A 649 -51.85 -17.37 14.27
N GLY A 650 -50.79 -17.68 13.53
CA GLY A 650 -50.75 -17.59 12.07
C GLY A 650 -49.40 -17.14 11.55
N ASP A 651 -49.33 -16.80 10.27
CA ASP A 651 -48.11 -16.36 9.59
C ASP A 651 -48.36 -15.02 8.87
N VAL A 652 -47.33 -14.18 8.80
CA VAL A 652 -47.42 -12.86 8.15
C VAL A 652 -46.11 -12.54 7.43
N TYR A 653 -46.18 -11.85 6.30
CA TYR A 653 -44.97 -11.38 5.63
C TYR A 653 -44.27 -10.31 6.49
N LEU A 654 -42.95 -10.43 6.65
CA LEU A 654 -42.15 -9.51 7.47
C LEU A 654 -42.32 -8.04 7.02
N LEU A 655 -42.48 -7.82 5.72
CA LEU A 655 -42.65 -6.49 5.13
C LEU A 655 -44.09 -5.96 5.20
N ASP A 656 -45.06 -6.74 5.64
CA ASP A 656 -46.44 -6.28 5.87
C ASP A 656 -46.63 -5.76 7.31
N LEU A 657 -45.77 -6.18 8.24
CA LEU A 657 -45.75 -5.66 9.60
C LEU A 657 -45.43 -4.15 9.62
N PRO A 658 -45.94 -3.37 10.57
CA PRO A 658 -45.49 -1.99 10.74
C PRO A 658 -44.03 -1.94 11.21
N TRP A 659 -43.28 -0.87 10.85
CA TRP A 659 -41.84 -0.74 11.12
C TRP A 659 -41.44 -1.04 12.58
N HIS A 660 -42.25 -0.55 13.53
CA HIS A 660 -41.98 -0.72 14.96
C HIS A 660 -42.16 -2.18 15.45
N GLU A 661 -42.94 -3.00 14.74
CA GLU A 661 -43.06 -4.45 14.98
C GLU A 661 -41.95 -5.22 14.25
N ARG A 662 -41.57 -4.80 13.03
CA ARG A 662 -40.45 -5.39 12.29
C ARG A 662 -39.15 -5.38 13.09
N ILE A 663 -38.80 -4.23 13.67
CA ILE A 663 -37.57 -4.08 14.46
C ILE A 663 -37.61 -4.84 15.80
N ARG A 664 -38.78 -5.40 16.16
CA ARG A 664 -39.02 -6.23 17.35
C ARG A 664 -39.30 -7.69 16.99
N CYS A 665 -39.09 -8.12 15.74
CA CYS A 665 -39.19 -9.54 15.37
C CYS A 665 -37.99 -10.33 15.93
N TYR A 666 -38.13 -11.65 16.14
CA TYR A 666 -37.12 -12.48 16.83
C TYR A 666 -36.56 -13.64 16.00
#